data_AF-A0A3P3YJ68-F1
#
_entry.id   AF-A0A3P3YJ68-F1
#
_cell.length_a   1.000
_cell.length_b   1.000
_cell.length_c   1.000
_cell.angle_alpha   90.00
_cell.angle_beta   90.00
_cell.angle_gamma   90.00
#
_symmetry.space_group_name_H-M   'P 1'
#
loop_
_entity.id
_entity.type
_entity.pdbx_description
1 polymer ?
#
loop_
_entity_poly.entity_id
_entity_poly.type
_entity_poly.pdbx_seq_one_letter_code
_entity_poly.pdbx_strand_id
1 'polypeptide(L)'
;MAAPLHSGDCSYRVHVVQLAVQGQSRKCALGTGELQRGRDAADMSLLSSLRELVTAEQDAETNASAGVLLQRQSYRALERAGQAIRRLHVSGAPRCGLRARTLLDLALQYDADLPATRISSGDIVQVRTASSIIIEQAIVQRISKKVITVSCDELKEANMSTGFTIVIAKIGNEITFRRSRQALQDAERLPSSSPAYNVRCVLLAERPIAVPHALPTFDQISGSILSSLNERQRDAVRCAMASTDVALIHGPPGCGKTTVVVAIIEAAVRTGMSVLVCAPSNVAVDTITERLAAVVPRIRLVRTGHPARLLPSVLDHSLDELVARSEGSKLANDIRAEMRQNPGRLEYRQLRADLRAMETRAVESVVGKAQVVLSTCVGAGASDLRGRQFDLCIIDEAAQALEPHCWIPALLCKRLVLAGDHKQLAPTVKSQVVLPTMFERIHAIAPEPAVVMLEEQYRMHESIQRWSSDEFYDGRLVPSDAVRHHLLSDLPDVKKTRDTSRALVLIDTADCGFDEDDDDADESKGNKNEARLVARHVRSLLAAGVQPEQIGVLSPYNRQVGSCRDAVADACGGPVRDRIEIGTVDGFQGREKDAIIITMVRSNPDGRCGFLDDQRRTNVAVTRARRHLAVVCDTTTVSRLPFLQRFVQHLRSAADCRSAAEYDHDDDDEDEDECDECDQGADVPVVEPSARDGAGQGGKARLSAKQRRQLQRKAVAETGAPKIAERPPASTFDMEAARATIRGLRPGQEVSFPASLSSYERMEVHQFAEECGLQHGSSGADRDRYCWVRRPRRDPPVASRAPAAAAPSAQDRIQIADVLVVEDEDGNDDDEEDGVAENETRTPAAAVKPSKNKRVRKKKKKAQASAAQDADAPAAGVDEVEQQLADLNIRPGRCGHERCPRSTLTVRSICRFCHLAFCMEHALAEVHGCGRAAQAGARSQWTQQNARPTGQPPLSGTKRTYVASSLEKKLKEMSESRQGDRKPKDTGRGSRRR
;
A
#
# COMPACT_ATOMS: atom_id res chain seq x y z
N MET A 1 -37.14 26.13 -41.74
CA MET A 1 -36.55 27.36 -41.16
C MET A 1 -35.92 27.01 -39.82
N ALA A 2 -34.98 27.84 -39.35
CA ALA A 2 -34.29 27.82 -38.05
C ALA A 2 -34.52 26.61 -37.10
N ALA A 3 -33.46 25.83 -36.87
CA ALA A 3 -33.32 25.01 -35.67
C ALA A 3 -32.44 25.77 -34.64
N PRO A 4 -32.77 25.74 -33.34
CA PRO A 4 -31.87 26.21 -32.29
C PRO A 4 -30.85 25.13 -31.91
N LEU A 5 -29.58 25.51 -31.76
CA LEU A 5 -28.59 24.68 -31.06
C LEU A 5 -28.89 24.67 -29.56
N HIS A 6 -28.47 23.64 -28.82
CA HIS A 6 -27.88 23.75 -27.48
C HIS A 6 -27.19 22.42 -27.11
N SER A 7 -25.87 22.34 -27.30
CA SER A 7 -25.04 21.19 -26.91
C SER A 7 -24.15 21.57 -25.72
N GLY A 8 -24.63 21.32 -24.51
CA GLY A 8 -23.92 21.63 -23.26
C GLY A 8 -22.84 20.59 -22.90
N ASP A 9 -21.66 21.08 -22.56
CA ASP A 9 -20.58 20.43 -21.81
C ASP A 9 -20.21 18.96 -22.11
N CYS A 10 -19.65 18.76 -23.30
CA CYS A 10 -18.37 18.05 -23.39
C CYS A 10 -17.16 19.00 -23.63
N SER A 11 -17.43 20.25 -24.00
CA SER A 11 -16.44 21.24 -24.44
C SER A 11 -15.48 21.71 -23.33
N TYR A 12 -15.91 21.85 -22.07
CA TYR A 12 -15.04 22.37 -21.01
C TYR A 12 -13.81 21.50 -20.75
N ARG A 13 -13.94 20.17 -20.82
CA ARG A 13 -12.80 19.23 -20.68
C ARG A 13 -11.87 19.27 -21.88
N VAL A 14 -12.41 19.43 -23.10
CA VAL A 14 -11.60 19.58 -24.31
C VAL A 14 -10.85 20.92 -24.33
N HIS A 15 -11.46 21.99 -23.82
CA HIS A 15 -10.83 23.31 -23.78
C HIS A 15 -9.57 23.37 -22.90
N VAL A 16 -9.54 22.69 -21.74
CA VAL A 16 -8.32 22.64 -20.91
C VAL A 16 -7.20 21.86 -21.62
N VAL A 17 -7.54 20.74 -22.29
CA VAL A 17 -6.56 19.97 -23.08
C VAL A 17 -6.07 20.76 -24.30
N GLN A 18 -6.96 21.48 -24.99
CA GLN A 18 -6.56 22.35 -26.11
C GLN A 18 -5.74 23.56 -25.66
N LEU A 19 -6.07 24.23 -24.56
CA LEU A 19 -5.30 25.37 -24.06
C LEU A 19 -3.90 24.96 -23.58
N ALA A 20 -3.75 23.75 -23.02
CA ALA A 20 -2.44 23.20 -22.64
C ALA A 20 -1.61 22.67 -23.85
N VAL A 21 -2.19 22.53 -25.04
CA VAL A 21 -1.53 21.96 -26.24
C VAL A 21 -1.41 22.97 -27.39
N GLN A 22 -2.25 24.01 -27.45
CA GLN A 22 -2.26 25.04 -28.50
C GLN A 22 -1.34 26.24 -28.21
N GLY A 23 -0.34 26.08 -27.34
CA GLY A 23 0.74 27.06 -27.12
C GLY A 23 1.59 27.35 -28.36
N GLN A 24 1.38 26.64 -29.48
CA GLN A 24 2.04 26.93 -30.76
C GLN A 24 1.05 27.07 -31.93
N SER A 25 1.39 28.02 -32.82
CA SER A 25 0.77 28.29 -34.13
C SER A 25 -0.48 29.18 -34.19
N ARG A 26 -0.30 30.47 -33.88
CA ARG A 26 -1.02 31.56 -34.57
C ARG A 26 -0.06 32.64 -35.09
N LYS A 27 0.49 32.41 -36.30
CA LYS A 27 1.07 33.50 -37.11
C LYS A 27 -0.05 34.29 -37.79
N CYS A 28 -0.55 35.33 -37.13
CA CYS A 28 -1.30 36.41 -37.78
C CYS A 28 -0.53 37.72 -37.57
N ALA A 29 -0.34 38.49 -38.63
CA ALA A 29 0.44 39.73 -38.58
C ALA A 29 -0.43 40.92 -38.16
N LEU A 30 0.05 41.73 -37.20
CA LEU A 30 -0.32 43.12 -36.95
C LEU A 30 0.65 43.73 -35.90
N GLY A 31 0.87 45.05 -35.97
CA GLY A 31 1.36 45.91 -34.87
C GLY A 31 2.65 45.52 -34.13
N THR A 32 3.81 46.01 -34.57
CA THR A 32 5.02 46.05 -33.72
C THR A 32 4.93 47.21 -32.72
N GLY A 33 4.57 46.92 -31.46
CA GLY A 33 4.53 47.93 -30.38
C GLY A 33 4.44 47.33 -28.97
N GLU A 34 3.35 46.61 -28.67
CA GLU A 34 2.97 46.30 -27.28
C GLU A 34 3.37 44.88 -26.82
N LEU A 35 4.07 44.14 -27.68
CA LEU A 35 4.43 42.73 -27.52
C LEU A 35 5.45 42.41 -26.41
N GLN A 36 5.81 43.39 -25.56
CA GLN A 36 6.87 43.29 -24.55
C GLN A 36 6.38 43.18 -23.10
N ARG A 37 5.11 43.49 -22.79
CA ARG A 37 4.51 43.34 -21.44
C ARG A 37 3.48 42.20 -21.34
N GLY A 38 3.09 41.61 -22.48
CA GLY A 38 2.10 40.52 -22.55
C GLY A 38 2.69 39.10 -22.61
N ARG A 39 3.98 38.90 -22.29
CA ARG A 39 4.64 37.58 -22.38
C ARG A 39 4.85 36.89 -21.04
N ASP A 40 4.90 37.65 -19.95
CA ASP A 40 5.39 37.14 -18.65
C ASP A 40 4.31 36.39 -17.83
N ALA A 41 3.15 36.11 -18.44
CA ALA A 41 2.00 35.45 -17.81
C ALA A 41 1.45 34.25 -18.61
N ALA A 42 2.07 33.85 -19.72
CA ALA A 42 1.46 32.94 -20.69
C ALA A 42 2.42 31.91 -21.31
N ASP A 43 3.14 31.15 -20.47
CA ASP A 43 3.69 29.82 -20.86
C ASP A 43 4.04 28.95 -19.64
N MET A 44 3.03 28.61 -18.83
CA MET A 44 3.21 27.62 -17.75
C MET A 44 3.27 26.22 -18.34
N SER A 45 4.47 25.66 -18.38
CA SER A 45 4.71 24.27 -18.81
C SER A 45 3.82 23.28 -18.06
N LEU A 46 3.41 22.18 -18.71
CA LEU A 46 2.65 21.10 -18.08
C LEU A 46 3.30 20.65 -16.75
N LEU A 47 4.63 20.60 -16.68
CA LEU A 47 5.38 20.21 -15.48
C LEU A 47 5.29 21.23 -14.34
N SER A 48 5.20 22.54 -14.62
CA SER A 48 5.02 23.57 -13.58
C SER A 48 3.60 23.55 -13.02
N SER A 49 2.55 23.49 -13.86
CA SER A 49 1.17 23.35 -13.39
C SER A 49 0.95 22.06 -12.60
N LEU A 50 1.56 20.93 -13.02
CA LEU A 50 1.53 19.70 -12.23
C LEU A 50 2.25 19.84 -10.87
N ARG A 51 3.33 20.62 -10.78
CA ARG A 51 4.04 20.89 -9.50
C ARG A 51 3.19 21.74 -8.53
N GLU A 52 2.41 22.68 -9.04
CA GLU A 52 1.48 23.49 -8.26
C GLU A 52 0.34 22.64 -7.70
N LEU A 53 -0.29 21.80 -8.53
CA LEU A 53 -1.37 20.91 -8.12
C LEU A 53 -0.92 19.84 -7.12
N VAL A 54 0.30 19.31 -7.24
CA VAL A 54 0.90 18.43 -6.21
C VAL A 54 1.13 19.17 -4.89
N THR A 55 1.27 20.49 -4.92
CA THR A 55 1.38 21.30 -3.69
C THR A 55 -0.02 21.56 -3.11
N ALA A 56 -0.99 21.99 -3.91
CA ALA A 56 -2.39 22.15 -3.48
C ALA A 56 -3.00 20.86 -2.90
N GLU A 57 -2.72 19.71 -3.49
CA GLU A 57 -3.15 18.41 -2.96
C GLU A 57 -2.37 18.00 -1.69
N GLN A 58 -1.09 18.36 -1.58
CA GLN A 58 -0.35 18.19 -0.33
C GLN A 58 -0.98 19.01 0.80
N ASP A 59 -1.34 20.27 0.52
CA ASP A 59 -1.89 21.18 1.52
C ASP A 59 -3.32 20.77 1.91
N ALA A 60 -4.14 20.31 0.95
CA ALA A 60 -5.44 19.68 1.22
C ALA A 60 -5.30 18.39 2.06
N GLU A 61 -4.37 17.49 1.75
CA GLU A 61 -4.10 16.32 2.60
C GLU A 61 -3.60 16.71 4.00
N THR A 62 -2.74 17.72 4.09
CA THR A 62 -2.14 18.16 5.36
C THR A 62 -3.19 18.78 6.27
N ASN A 63 -4.05 19.66 5.73
CA ASN A 63 -5.19 20.25 6.45
C ASN A 63 -6.22 19.19 6.89
N ALA A 64 -6.47 18.17 6.08
CA ALA A 64 -7.35 17.05 6.40
C ALA A 64 -6.72 15.99 7.33
N SER A 65 -5.43 16.11 7.67
CA SER A 65 -4.71 15.12 8.49
C SER A 65 -4.80 15.42 9.98
N ALA A 66 -4.83 14.36 10.81
CA ALA A 66 -4.81 14.48 12.27
C ALA A 66 -3.64 15.35 12.77
N GLY A 67 -2.50 15.36 12.05
CA GLY A 67 -1.35 16.23 12.34
C GLY A 67 -1.68 17.73 12.47
N VAL A 68 -2.59 18.26 11.65
CA VAL A 68 -3.08 19.66 11.74
C VAL A 68 -4.32 19.75 12.62
N LEU A 69 -5.24 18.78 12.54
CA LEU A 69 -6.41 18.75 13.44
C LEU A 69 -6.01 18.69 14.93
N LEU A 70 -4.82 18.19 15.27
CA LEU A 70 -4.23 18.26 16.61
C LEU A 70 -4.03 19.68 17.17
N GLN A 71 -3.99 20.70 16.32
CA GLN A 71 -3.96 22.12 16.73
C GLN A 71 -5.36 22.68 16.98
N ARG A 72 -6.41 22.05 16.43
CA ARG A 72 -7.80 22.54 16.42
C ARG A 72 -8.78 21.67 17.23
N GLN A 73 -8.41 20.44 17.56
CA GLN A 73 -9.27 19.44 18.20
C GLN A 73 -8.54 18.70 19.34
N SER A 74 -9.27 18.37 20.40
CA SER A 74 -8.71 17.53 21.47
C SER A 74 -8.36 16.13 20.96
N TYR A 75 -7.29 15.53 21.51
CA TYR A 75 -6.92 14.15 21.22
C TYR A 75 -8.07 13.14 21.42
N ARG A 76 -9.05 13.42 22.29
CA ARG A 76 -10.23 12.57 22.52
C ARG A 76 -11.22 12.59 21.34
N ALA A 77 -11.28 13.69 20.58
CA ALA A 77 -12.05 13.75 19.34
C ALA A 77 -11.39 12.91 18.23
N LEU A 78 -10.07 13.02 18.07
CA LEU A 78 -9.30 12.23 17.12
C LEU A 78 -9.30 10.73 17.44
N GLU A 79 -9.35 10.37 18.73
CA GLU A 79 -9.55 8.98 19.20
C GLU A 79 -10.94 8.44 18.80
N ARG A 80 -12.02 9.24 18.94
CA ARG A 80 -13.36 8.87 18.45
C ARG A 80 -13.44 8.78 16.93
N ALA A 81 -12.75 9.66 16.20
CA ALA A 81 -12.64 9.60 14.74
C ALA A 81 -11.76 8.43 14.25
N GLY A 82 -11.11 7.70 15.17
CA GLY A 82 -10.18 6.62 14.89
C GLY A 82 -8.84 7.06 14.32
N GLN A 83 -8.55 8.36 14.25
CA GLN A 83 -7.30 8.90 13.66
C GLN A 83 -6.11 8.93 14.63
N ALA A 84 -6.36 8.73 15.92
CA ALA A 84 -5.32 8.66 16.96
C ALA A 84 -5.62 7.54 17.97
N ILE A 85 -4.56 7.03 18.63
CA ILE A 85 -4.66 6.11 19.78
C ILE A 85 -3.84 6.70 20.92
N ARG A 86 -4.45 6.83 22.10
CA ARG A 86 -3.83 7.42 23.31
C ARG A 86 -3.58 6.37 24.37
N ARG A 87 -2.91 6.77 25.45
CA ARG A 87 -2.65 5.93 26.65
C ARG A 87 -1.80 4.68 26.35
N LEU A 88 -1.01 4.75 25.28
CA LEU A 88 -0.05 3.70 24.93
C LEU A 88 1.18 3.76 25.84
N HIS A 89 1.87 2.64 25.98
CA HIS A 89 3.19 2.53 26.59
C HIS A 89 4.06 1.58 25.75
N VAL A 90 5.38 1.62 25.94
CA VAL A 90 6.30 0.69 25.25
C VAL A 90 6.20 -0.69 25.89
N SER A 91 5.83 -1.68 25.10
CA SER A 91 5.74 -3.08 25.51
C SER A 91 7.06 -3.79 25.21
N GLY A 92 7.94 -3.87 26.22
CA GLY A 92 9.25 -4.50 26.10
C GLY A 92 10.36 -3.61 25.52
N ALA A 93 11.49 -4.23 25.17
CA ALA A 93 12.68 -3.53 24.71
C ALA A 93 12.63 -3.22 23.19
N PRO A 94 13.04 -2.01 22.74
CA PRO A 94 13.08 -1.68 21.32
C PRO A 94 13.96 -2.65 20.50
N ARG A 95 13.43 -3.14 19.39
CA ARG A 95 14.06 -4.23 18.61
C ARG A 95 14.74 -3.69 17.35
N CYS A 96 15.94 -4.15 17.03
CA CYS A 96 16.55 -3.85 15.73
C CYS A 96 15.87 -4.68 14.63
N GLY A 97 15.29 -3.98 13.64
CA GLY A 97 14.67 -4.53 12.45
C GLY A 97 15.57 -4.39 11.21
N LEU A 98 14.97 -4.60 10.02
CA LEU A 98 15.66 -4.41 8.74
C LEU A 98 16.00 -2.94 8.47
N ARG A 99 17.00 -2.70 7.63
CA ARG A 99 17.51 -1.36 7.26
C ARG A 99 18.07 -0.58 8.47
N ALA A 100 18.50 -1.33 9.48
CA ALA A 100 18.81 -0.90 10.84
C ALA A 100 17.79 0.06 11.47
N ARG A 101 16.51 -0.09 11.14
CA ARG A 101 15.40 0.62 11.80
C ARG A 101 15.17 0.06 13.20
N THR A 102 14.64 0.90 14.08
CA THR A 102 14.19 0.45 15.40
C THR A 102 12.70 0.19 15.38
N LEU A 103 12.28 -0.94 15.95
CA LEU A 103 10.90 -1.34 16.11
C LEU A 103 10.48 -1.08 17.57
N LEU A 104 9.32 -0.43 17.72
CA LEU A 104 8.65 -0.18 18.99
C LEU A 104 7.34 -0.93 18.99
N ASP A 105 7.14 -1.80 19.97
CA ASP A 105 5.85 -2.41 20.24
C ASP A 105 5.11 -1.53 21.26
N LEU A 106 3.92 -1.05 20.92
CA LEU A 106 3.12 -0.14 21.75
C LEU A 106 1.81 -0.82 22.15
N ALA A 107 1.44 -0.76 23.43
CA ALA A 107 0.25 -1.39 23.97
C ALA A 107 -0.49 -0.46 24.94
N LEU A 108 -1.77 -0.73 25.23
CA LEU A 108 -2.47 -0.09 26.35
C LEU A 108 -2.03 -0.69 27.68
N GLN A 109 -2.13 0.09 28.76
CA GLN A 109 -1.93 -0.44 30.12
C GLN A 109 -2.98 -1.53 30.44
N TYR A 110 -2.64 -2.44 31.36
CA TYR A 110 -3.48 -3.55 31.81
C TYR A 110 -3.88 -4.56 30.71
N ASP A 111 -3.10 -4.64 29.63
CA ASP A 111 -3.32 -5.59 28.51
C ASP A 111 -4.72 -5.47 27.86
N ALA A 112 -5.24 -4.24 27.81
CA ALA A 112 -6.53 -3.93 27.18
C ALA A 112 -6.45 -3.92 25.64
N ASP A 113 -7.55 -4.28 24.98
CA ASP A 113 -7.67 -4.21 23.52
C ASP A 113 -7.66 -2.76 23.03
N LEU A 114 -7.00 -2.52 21.88
CA LEU A 114 -6.89 -1.23 21.21
C LEU A 114 -8.26 -0.73 20.73
N PRO A 115 -8.53 0.59 20.78
CA PRO A 115 -9.78 1.15 20.27
C PRO A 115 -9.89 0.98 18.76
N ALA A 116 -11.13 0.96 18.25
CA ALA A 116 -11.42 0.99 16.82
C ALA A 116 -10.73 2.19 16.15
N THR A 117 -10.00 1.95 15.05
CA THR A 117 -9.09 2.94 14.45
C THR A 117 -9.10 2.88 12.92
N ARG A 118 -8.81 4.03 12.29
CA ARG A 118 -8.52 4.19 10.86
C ARG A 118 -7.00 4.19 10.56
N ILE A 119 -6.19 3.87 11.57
CA ILE A 119 -4.75 3.57 11.43
C ILE A 119 -4.63 2.10 10.99
N SER A 120 -3.80 1.84 10.00
CA SER A 120 -3.63 0.56 9.32
C SER A 120 -2.16 0.16 9.19
N SER A 121 -1.89 -1.11 8.90
CA SER A 121 -0.53 -1.59 8.63
C SER A 121 0.11 -0.82 7.47
N GLY A 122 1.24 -0.17 7.76
CA GLY A 122 1.98 0.67 6.82
C GLY A 122 1.66 2.17 6.89
N ASP A 123 0.66 2.63 7.65
CA ASP A 123 0.40 4.07 7.80
C ASP A 123 1.59 4.82 8.41
N ILE A 124 1.71 6.11 8.07
CA ILE A 124 2.66 7.01 8.73
C ILE A 124 1.95 7.64 9.95
N VAL A 125 2.57 7.49 11.11
CA VAL A 125 2.09 8.03 12.38
C VAL A 125 3.16 8.89 13.03
N GLN A 126 2.72 9.97 13.67
CA GLN A 126 3.58 10.75 14.56
C GLN A 126 3.49 10.17 15.96
N VAL A 127 4.63 9.81 16.55
CA VAL A 127 4.72 9.32 17.93
C VAL A 127 4.98 10.50 18.84
N ARG A 128 4.15 10.71 19.86
CA ARG A 128 4.21 11.85 20.79
C ARG A 128 4.10 11.40 22.24
N THR A 129 4.62 12.19 23.17
CA THR A 129 4.29 12.05 24.60
C THR A 129 2.89 12.60 24.89
N ALA A 130 2.32 12.24 26.04
CA ALA A 130 1.10 12.89 26.56
C ALA A 130 1.30 14.41 26.83
N SER A 131 2.53 14.86 27.06
CA SER A 131 2.92 16.28 27.11
C SER A 131 3.05 16.92 25.71
N SER A 132 2.51 16.28 24.67
CA SER A 132 2.50 16.72 23.26
C SER A 132 3.87 16.89 22.58
N ILE A 133 4.98 16.52 23.23
CA ILE A 133 6.31 16.53 22.63
C ILE A 133 6.36 15.48 21.53
N ILE A 134 6.78 15.87 20.32
CA ILE A 134 7.00 14.95 19.21
C ILE A 134 8.26 14.14 19.51
N ILE A 135 8.13 12.81 19.55
CA ILE A 135 9.26 11.90 19.76
C ILE A 135 9.96 11.65 18.43
N GLU A 136 9.23 11.13 17.44
CA GLU A 136 9.73 10.80 16.09
C GLU A 136 8.53 10.54 15.14
N GLN A 137 8.76 10.54 13.81
CA GLN A 137 7.82 9.96 12.83
C GLN A 137 8.09 8.45 12.70
N ALA A 138 7.03 7.65 12.56
CA ALA A 138 7.13 6.19 12.42
C ALA A 138 6.16 5.61 11.39
N ILE A 139 6.52 4.45 10.83
CA ILE A 139 5.67 3.66 9.93
C ILE A 139 5.15 2.45 10.69
N VAL A 140 3.82 2.27 10.73
CA VAL A 140 3.16 1.12 11.36
C VAL A 140 3.60 -0.17 10.64
N GLN A 141 4.11 -1.15 11.39
CA GLN A 141 4.48 -2.46 10.85
C GLN A 141 3.43 -3.54 11.11
N ARG A 142 2.67 -3.45 12.19
CA ARG A 142 1.66 -4.44 12.54
C ARG A 142 0.66 -3.82 13.49
N ILE A 143 -0.61 -4.12 13.28
CA ILE A 143 -1.66 -3.93 14.27
C ILE A 143 -2.15 -5.32 14.69
N SER A 144 -2.43 -5.48 15.98
CA SER A 144 -3.10 -6.64 16.56
C SER A 144 -4.15 -6.11 17.55
N LYS A 145 -4.99 -6.99 18.13
CA LYS A 145 -6.00 -6.55 19.11
C LYS A 145 -5.42 -5.76 20.29
N LYS A 146 -4.17 -6.00 20.71
CA LYS A 146 -3.57 -5.39 21.91
C LYS A 146 -2.31 -4.54 21.67
N VAL A 147 -1.55 -4.87 20.62
CA VAL A 147 -0.23 -4.29 20.34
C VAL A 147 -0.19 -3.71 18.93
N ILE A 148 0.30 -2.49 18.79
CA ILE A 148 0.68 -1.86 17.52
C ILE A 148 2.20 -1.69 17.45
N THR A 149 2.83 -2.38 16.51
CA THR A 149 4.27 -2.27 16.23
C THR A 149 4.50 -1.14 15.23
N VAL A 150 5.38 -0.18 15.56
CA VAL A 150 5.80 0.91 14.67
C VAL A 150 7.31 0.89 14.45
N SER A 151 7.77 1.40 13.31
CA SER A 151 9.18 1.45 12.92
C SER A 151 9.66 2.87 12.66
N CYS A 152 10.82 3.24 13.22
CA CYS A 152 11.46 4.55 13.05
C CYS A 152 12.94 4.41 12.68
N ASP A 153 13.50 5.46 12.08
CA ASP A 153 14.89 5.45 11.58
C ASP A 153 15.94 5.72 12.68
N GLU A 154 15.59 6.47 13.73
CA GLU A 154 16.39 6.58 14.96
C GLU A 154 15.52 6.95 16.17
N LEU A 155 15.74 6.27 17.30
CA LEU A 155 15.24 6.72 18.60
C LEU A 155 16.31 7.54 19.31
N LYS A 156 15.91 8.72 19.78
CA LYS A 156 16.71 9.53 20.70
C LYS A 156 16.56 8.91 22.10
N GLU A 157 17.47 7.99 22.43
CA GLU A 157 17.41 7.08 23.60
C GLU A 157 17.10 7.78 24.94
N ALA A 158 17.47 9.05 25.09
CA ALA A 158 17.24 9.86 26.28
C ALA A 158 15.75 10.03 26.70
N ASN A 159 14.80 9.87 25.77
CA ASN A 159 13.40 10.30 25.97
C ASN A 159 12.40 9.18 26.28
N MET A 160 12.82 7.90 26.33
CA MET A 160 11.89 6.76 26.48
C MET A 160 12.29 5.78 27.59
N SER A 161 12.44 6.32 28.80
CA SER A 161 12.25 5.52 30.01
C SER A 161 10.81 5.00 30.10
N THR A 162 10.61 3.88 30.78
CA THR A 162 9.38 3.05 30.73
C THR A 162 8.15 3.63 31.45
N GLY A 163 8.15 4.93 31.76
CA GLY A 163 7.04 5.62 32.44
C GLY A 163 6.22 6.58 31.56
N PHE A 164 6.65 6.90 30.33
CA PHE A 164 5.95 7.89 29.51
C PHE A 164 4.70 7.32 28.82
N THR A 165 3.56 7.98 29.05
CA THR A 165 2.35 7.77 28.25
C THR A 165 2.56 8.32 26.83
N ILE A 166 2.34 7.46 25.85
CA ILE A 166 2.48 7.72 24.42
C ILE A 166 1.11 7.95 23.78
N VAL A 167 1.09 8.82 22.78
CA VAL A 167 -0.01 9.01 21.81
C VAL A 167 0.57 8.81 20.41
N ILE A 168 -0.18 8.12 19.56
CA ILE A 168 0.09 8.08 18.12
C ILE A 168 -1.07 8.72 17.35
N ALA A 169 -0.76 9.47 16.30
CA ALA A 169 -1.75 10.09 15.42
C ALA A 169 -1.33 9.92 13.95
N LYS A 170 -2.29 9.64 13.06
CA LYS A 170 -2.06 9.49 11.62
C LYS A 170 -1.67 10.84 10.99
N ILE A 171 -0.66 10.85 10.13
CA ILE A 171 -0.21 12.05 9.42
C ILE A 171 -0.17 11.82 7.90
N GLY A 172 -0.33 12.92 7.15
CA GLY A 172 -0.22 12.92 5.69
C GLY A 172 1.16 12.48 5.20
N ASN A 173 1.22 11.93 3.99
CA ASN A 173 2.42 11.29 3.46
C ASN A 173 3.22 12.26 2.58
N GLU A 174 3.92 13.20 3.22
CA GLU A 174 4.84 14.14 2.56
C GLU A 174 5.81 13.48 1.56
N ILE A 175 6.23 12.23 1.82
CA ILE A 175 7.20 11.52 0.97
C ILE A 175 6.62 11.28 -0.43
N THR A 176 5.30 11.08 -0.56
CA THR A 176 4.61 10.99 -1.86
C THR A 176 4.74 12.29 -2.65
N PHE A 177 4.32 13.41 -2.06
CA PHE A 177 4.34 14.71 -2.70
C PHE A 177 5.76 15.19 -3.02
N ARG A 178 6.73 14.89 -2.13
CA ARG A 178 8.15 15.19 -2.31
C ARG A 178 8.77 14.42 -3.47
N ARG A 179 8.50 13.11 -3.60
CA ARG A 179 8.95 12.28 -4.74
C ARG A 179 8.34 12.75 -6.05
N SER A 180 7.05 13.11 -6.03
CA SER A 180 6.32 13.54 -7.23
C SER A 180 6.81 14.90 -7.75
N ARG A 181 7.02 15.88 -6.86
CA ARG A 181 7.62 17.17 -7.23
C ARG A 181 9.07 17.02 -7.71
N GLN A 182 9.86 16.12 -7.11
CA GLN A 182 11.21 15.81 -7.60
C GLN A 182 11.18 15.20 -9.00
N ALA A 183 10.30 14.22 -9.27
CA ALA A 183 10.19 13.61 -10.59
C ALA A 183 9.78 14.62 -11.68
N LEU A 184 8.87 15.55 -11.38
CA LEU A 184 8.52 16.63 -12.32
C LEU A 184 9.71 17.56 -12.61
N GLN A 185 10.54 17.88 -11.60
CA GLN A 185 11.79 18.65 -11.79
C GLN A 185 12.89 17.85 -12.53
N ASP A 186 12.95 16.54 -12.34
CA ASP A 186 13.89 15.65 -13.02
C ASP A 186 13.47 15.44 -14.50
N ALA A 187 12.16 15.44 -14.80
CA ALA A 187 11.62 15.47 -16.16
C ALA A 187 11.92 16.81 -16.87
N GLU A 188 11.79 17.93 -16.17
CA GLU A 188 12.09 19.28 -16.66
C GLU A 188 13.57 19.40 -17.08
N ARG A 189 14.47 18.72 -16.36
CA ARG A 189 15.94 18.80 -16.52
C ARG A 189 16.58 17.59 -17.19
N LEU A 190 15.77 16.69 -17.77
CA LEU A 190 16.24 15.42 -18.32
C LEU A 190 17.12 15.63 -19.56
N PRO A 191 18.41 15.23 -19.56
CA PRO A 191 19.28 15.44 -20.70
C PRO A 191 18.90 14.52 -21.88
N SER A 192 19.12 14.98 -23.11
CA SER A 192 18.84 14.22 -24.34
C SER A 192 19.62 12.91 -24.50
N SER A 193 20.66 12.70 -23.67
CA SER A 193 21.40 11.44 -23.56
C SER A 193 20.76 10.43 -22.60
N SER A 194 19.72 10.80 -21.87
CA SER A 194 18.96 9.88 -21.02
C SER A 194 18.13 8.92 -21.87
N PRO A 195 18.20 7.59 -21.65
CA PRO A 195 17.35 6.65 -22.36
C PRO A 195 15.84 6.82 -22.13
N ALA A 196 15.42 7.57 -21.10
CA ALA A 196 14.02 7.97 -20.88
C ALA A 196 13.60 9.24 -21.63
N TYR A 197 14.50 9.89 -22.38
CA TYR A 197 14.23 11.17 -23.04
C TYR A 197 13.14 11.07 -24.13
N ASN A 198 13.10 9.98 -24.90
CA ASN A 198 12.03 9.78 -25.88
C ASN A 198 10.66 9.67 -25.21
N VAL A 199 10.55 8.89 -24.13
CA VAL A 199 9.33 8.76 -23.32
C VAL A 199 8.90 10.12 -22.76
N ARG A 200 9.84 10.92 -22.21
CA ARG A 200 9.56 12.31 -21.79
C ARG A 200 8.98 13.15 -22.92
N CYS A 201 9.64 13.19 -24.08
CA CYS A 201 9.19 14.02 -25.22
C CYS A 201 7.78 13.65 -25.68
N VAL A 202 7.46 12.35 -25.74
CA VAL A 202 6.12 11.86 -26.08
C VAL A 202 5.10 12.20 -24.98
N LEU A 203 5.45 12.01 -23.70
CA LEU A 203 4.57 12.37 -22.59
C LEU A 203 4.30 13.88 -22.50
N LEU A 204 5.18 14.74 -23.01
CA LEU A 204 4.98 16.19 -23.10
C LEU A 204 4.38 16.65 -24.45
N ALA A 205 4.03 15.72 -25.35
CA ALA A 205 3.59 16.01 -26.72
C ALA A 205 4.60 16.82 -27.59
N GLU A 206 5.87 16.90 -27.18
CA GLU A 206 6.97 17.42 -28.00
C GLU A 206 7.26 16.53 -29.22
N ARG A 207 6.79 15.28 -29.18
CA ARG A 207 6.84 14.30 -30.27
C ARG A 207 5.56 13.47 -30.30
N PRO A 208 5.08 13.03 -31.48
CA PRO A 208 4.02 12.03 -31.57
C PRO A 208 4.50 10.67 -31.05
N ILE A 209 3.56 9.82 -30.62
CA ILE A 209 3.84 8.41 -30.29
C ILE A 209 4.31 7.68 -31.56
N ALA A 210 5.37 6.87 -31.47
CA ALA A 210 5.85 6.11 -32.61
C ALA A 210 4.93 4.91 -32.92
N VAL A 211 4.29 4.94 -34.09
CA VAL A 211 3.53 3.81 -34.65
C VAL A 211 4.53 2.72 -35.10
N PRO A 212 4.41 1.46 -34.61
CA PRO A 212 5.27 0.37 -35.08
C PRO A 212 5.06 0.08 -36.57
N HIS A 213 6.15 0.09 -37.36
CA HIS A 213 6.09 -0.18 -38.81
C HIS A 213 5.66 -1.60 -39.17
N ALA A 214 5.83 -2.56 -38.25
CA ALA A 214 5.30 -3.91 -38.33
C ALA A 214 5.10 -4.46 -36.92
N LEU A 215 4.03 -5.24 -36.71
CA LEU A 215 3.86 -6.02 -35.49
C LEU A 215 4.64 -7.33 -35.60
N PRO A 216 5.34 -7.78 -34.54
CA PRO A 216 6.03 -9.08 -34.52
C PRO A 216 5.05 -10.23 -34.71
N THR A 217 5.43 -11.23 -35.52
CA THR A 217 4.63 -12.45 -35.68
C THR A 217 4.66 -13.27 -34.39
N PHE A 218 3.59 -14.01 -34.13
CA PHE A 218 3.40 -14.62 -32.81
C PHE A 218 4.47 -15.70 -32.49
N ASP A 219 5.00 -16.36 -33.52
CA ASP A 219 6.11 -17.32 -33.39
C ASP A 219 7.41 -16.69 -32.86
N GLN A 220 7.56 -15.37 -32.99
CA GLN A 220 8.69 -14.60 -32.45
C GLN A 220 8.50 -14.25 -30.96
N ILE A 221 7.29 -14.43 -30.41
CA ILE A 221 6.95 -14.15 -29.01
C ILE A 221 6.58 -15.45 -28.28
N SER A 222 7.58 -16.15 -27.75
CA SER A 222 7.34 -17.39 -26.99
C SER A 222 6.75 -17.11 -25.59
N GLY A 223 5.70 -17.82 -25.21
CA GLY A 223 5.08 -17.69 -23.88
C GLY A 223 4.11 -18.81 -23.54
N SER A 224 3.91 -19.02 -22.24
CA SER A 224 3.02 -20.05 -21.70
C SER A 224 1.60 -19.55 -21.49
N ILE A 225 1.42 -18.26 -21.16
CA ILE A 225 0.10 -17.60 -21.22
C ILE A 225 -0.30 -17.34 -22.66
N LEU A 226 0.67 -17.08 -23.54
CA LEU A 226 0.42 -16.62 -24.91
C LEU A 226 -0.43 -17.58 -25.76
N SER A 227 -0.47 -18.87 -25.43
CA SER A 227 -1.34 -19.86 -26.08
C SER A 227 -2.81 -19.79 -25.64
N SER A 228 -3.14 -19.20 -24.49
CA SER A 228 -4.50 -19.08 -23.96
C SER A 228 -5.13 -17.69 -24.11
N LEU A 229 -4.43 -16.75 -24.76
CA LEU A 229 -4.97 -15.41 -25.04
C LEU A 229 -5.88 -15.39 -26.29
N ASN A 230 -6.95 -14.61 -26.22
CA ASN A 230 -7.75 -14.27 -27.41
C ASN A 230 -6.99 -13.34 -28.37
N GLU A 231 -7.55 -13.06 -29.54
CA GLU A 231 -6.86 -12.28 -30.58
C GLU A 231 -6.51 -10.85 -30.16
N ARG A 232 -7.44 -10.15 -29.52
CA ARG A 232 -7.27 -8.74 -29.10
C ARG A 232 -6.28 -8.60 -27.94
N GLN A 233 -6.25 -9.60 -27.05
CA GLN A 233 -5.22 -9.76 -26.03
C GLN A 233 -3.84 -10.03 -26.65
N ARG A 234 -3.76 -10.85 -27.72
CA ARG A 234 -2.52 -11.08 -28.48
C ARG A 234 -2.06 -9.81 -29.19
N ASP A 235 -2.96 -9.01 -29.75
CA ASP A 235 -2.64 -7.69 -30.34
C ASP A 235 -2.08 -6.72 -29.31
N ALA A 236 -2.64 -6.68 -28.10
CA ALA A 236 -2.13 -5.86 -27.01
C ALA A 236 -0.69 -6.26 -26.62
N VAL A 237 -0.37 -7.57 -26.59
CA VAL A 237 1.01 -8.04 -26.40
C VAL A 237 1.92 -7.62 -27.56
N ARG A 238 1.48 -7.81 -28.82
CA ARG A 238 2.25 -7.42 -30.01
C ARG A 238 2.58 -5.94 -30.01
N CYS A 239 1.58 -5.07 -29.76
CA CYS A 239 1.73 -3.62 -29.69
C CYS A 239 2.70 -3.20 -28.57
N ALA A 240 2.53 -3.76 -27.36
CA ALA A 240 3.42 -3.48 -26.23
C ALA A 240 4.87 -3.91 -26.46
N MET A 241 5.10 -5.02 -27.19
CA MET A 241 6.44 -5.49 -27.54
C MET A 241 7.07 -4.72 -28.71
N ALA A 242 6.25 -4.23 -29.65
CA ALA A 242 6.68 -3.51 -30.85
C ALA A 242 6.92 -2.00 -30.64
N SER A 243 6.39 -1.41 -29.57
CA SER A 243 6.54 0.01 -29.28
C SER A 243 8.00 0.39 -29.04
N THR A 244 8.35 1.63 -29.41
CA THR A 244 9.69 2.21 -29.23
C THR A 244 9.72 3.34 -28.19
N ASP A 245 8.56 3.84 -27.77
CA ASP A 245 8.40 4.87 -26.73
C ASP A 245 7.21 4.59 -25.79
N VAL A 246 5.96 4.68 -26.27
CA VAL A 246 4.74 4.55 -25.45
C VAL A 246 3.71 3.65 -26.13
N ALA A 247 3.02 2.80 -25.37
CA ALA A 247 1.83 2.06 -25.82
C ALA A 247 0.74 2.04 -24.73
N LEU A 248 -0.52 1.95 -25.15
CA LEU A 248 -1.68 1.96 -24.26
C LEU A 248 -2.50 0.68 -24.41
N ILE A 249 -2.90 0.14 -23.27
CA ILE A 249 -3.78 -1.03 -23.18
C ILE A 249 -5.02 -0.61 -22.41
N HIS A 250 -6.10 -0.34 -23.16
CA HIS A 250 -7.40 -0.10 -22.57
C HIS A 250 -8.02 -1.45 -22.20
N GLY A 251 -8.17 -1.72 -20.91
CA GLY A 251 -8.68 -2.99 -20.39
C GLY A 251 -9.97 -2.80 -19.59
N PRO A 252 -11.15 -2.83 -20.24
CA PRO A 252 -12.45 -2.77 -19.59
C PRO A 252 -12.69 -3.89 -18.55
N PRO A 253 -13.78 -3.81 -17.76
CA PRO A 253 -14.14 -4.81 -16.76
C PRO A 253 -14.22 -6.23 -17.33
N GLY A 254 -13.60 -7.19 -16.63
CA GLY A 254 -13.62 -8.59 -17.02
C GLY A 254 -12.71 -8.99 -18.20
N CYS A 255 -12.10 -8.06 -18.93
CA CYS A 255 -11.33 -8.35 -20.17
C CYS A 255 -9.94 -9.01 -19.97
N GLY A 256 -9.57 -9.37 -18.74
CA GLY A 256 -8.28 -10.01 -18.46
C GLY A 256 -7.05 -9.09 -18.56
N LYS A 257 -7.21 -7.76 -18.41
CA LYS A 257 -6.12 -6.75 -18.43
C LYS A 257 -4.83 -7.21 -17.71
N THR A 258 -4.95 -7.66 -16.46
CA THR A 258 -3.80 -8.13 -15.67
C THR A 258 -3.16 -9.40 -16.25
N THR A 259 -3.92 -10.27 -16.92
CA THR A 259 -3.39 -11.44 -17.66
C THR A 259 -2.54 -10.99 -18.86
N VAL A 260 -3.00 -9.97 -19.60
CA VAL A 260 -2.23 -9.35 -20.70
C VAL A 260 -0.95 -8.70 -20.18
N VAL A 261 -1.02 -7.95 -19.08
CA VAL A 261 0.16 -7.35 -18.41
C VAL A 261 1.19 -8.44 -18.03
N VAL A 262 0.75 -9.53 -17.40
CA VAL A 262 1.64 -10.67 -17.05
C VAL A 262 2.24 -11.31 -18.31
N ALA A 263 1.47 -11.45 -19.39
CA ALA A 263 1.95 -12.00 -20.66
C ALA A 263 3.00 -11.11 -21.35
N ILE A 264 2.86 -9.77 -21.29
CA ILE A 264 3.87 -8.82 -21.78
C ILE A 264 5.17 -8.94 -20.98
N ILE A 265 5.08 -9.12 -19.67
CA ILE A 265 6.26 -9.34 -18.81
C ILE A 265 6.93 -10.68 -19.14
N GLU A 266 6.12 -11.74 -19.40
CA GLU A 266 6.59 -13.05 -19.88
C GLU A 266 7.41 -12.93 -21.17
N ALA A 267 6.89 -12.18 -22.15
CA ALA A 267 7.51 -11.92 -23.43
C ALA A 267 8.81 -11.09 -23.29
N ALA A 268 8.72 -9.95 -22.61
CA ALA A 268 9.84 -9.03 -22.40
C ALA A 268 11.03 -9.74 -21.72
N VAL A 269 10.78 -10.49 -20.65
CA VAL A 269 11.85 -11.20 -19.92
C VAL A 269 12.47 -12.32 -20.76
N ARG A 270 11.72 -13.02 -21.62
CA ARG A 270 12.31 -13.98 -22.58
C ARG A 270 13.18 -13.32 -23.64
N THR A 271 12.81 -12.12 -24.10
CA THR A 271 13.67 -11.31 -24.97
C THR A 271 14.86 -10.64 -24.25
N GLY A 272 15.08 -10.96 -22.96
CA GLY A 272 16.22 -10.49 -22.17
C GLY A 272 16.06 -9.08 -21.60
N MET A 273 14.87 -8.48 -21.71
CA MET A 273 14.60 -7.12 -21.24
C MET A 273 14.54 -7.06 -19.71
N SER A 274 15.08 -5.98 -19.13
CA SER A 274 14.81 -5.61 -17.73
C SER A 274 13.48 -4.87 -17.61
N VAL A 275 12.62 -5.30 -16.68
CA VAL A 275 11.23 -4.82 -16.58
C VAL A 275 10.96 -4.18 -15.21
N LEU A 276 10.38 -2.97 -15.23
CA LEU A 276 9.74 -2.35 -14.08
C LEU A 276 8.22 -2.50 -14.20
N VAL A 277 7.56 -2.89 -13.12
CA VAL A 277 6.10 -2.94 -13.01
C VAL A 277 5.66 -2.02 -11.89
N CYS A 278 4.68 -1.18 -12.18
CA CYS A 278 4.12 -0.20 -11.26
C CYS A 278 2.58 -0.22 -11.29
N ALA A 279 1.97 0.19 -10.18
CA ALA A 279 0.55 0.50 -10.08
C ALA A 279 0.32 1.50 -8.92
N PRO A 280 -0.83 2.21 -8.85
CA PRO A 280 -1.11 3.14 -7.75
C PRO A 280 -1.29 2.43 -6.39
N SER A 281 -1.90 1.24 -6.36
CA SER A 281 -2.20 0.50 -5.12
C SER A 281 -1.28 -0.70 -4.90
N ASN A 282 -1.07 -1.14 -3.66
CA ASN A 282 -0.26 -2.35 -3.40
C ASN A 282 -0.95 -3.62 -3.94
N VAL A 283 -2.28 -3.70 -3.81
CA VAL A 283 -3.07 -4.88 -4.20
C VAL A 283 -2.88 -5.19 -5.69
N ALA A 284 -2.91 -4.19 -6.57
CA ALA A 284 -2.67 -4.38 -8.00
C ALA A 284 -1.26 -4.95 -8.29
N VAL A 285 -0.22 -4.39 -7.65
CA VAL A 285 1.16 -4.87 -7.80
C VAL A 285 1.33 -6.30 -7.27
N ASP A 286 0.65 -6.62 -6.16
CA ASP A 286 0.70 -7.93 -5.52
C ASP A 286 -0.03 -8.99 -6.37
N THR A 287 -1.20 -8.68 -6.92
CA THR A 287 -1.92 -9.55 -7.87
C THR A 287 -1.09 -9.86 -9.12
N ILE A 288 -0.34 -8.89 -9.65
CA ILE A 288 0.61 -9.14 -10.75
C ILE A 288 1.77 -10.03 -10.27
N THR A 289 2.27 -9.81 -9.03
CA THR A 289 3.36 -10.59 -8.43
C THR A 289 2.98 -12.07 -8.28
N GLU A 290 1.81 -12.38 -7.74
CA GLU A 290 1.30 -13.75 -7.58
C GLU A 290 1.21 -14.49 -8.93
N ARG A 291 0.61 -13.84 -9.94
CA ARG A 291 0.45 -14.42 -11.28
C ARG A 291 1.80 -14.68 -11.96
N LEU A 292 2.76 -13.77 -11.84
CA LEU A 292 4.13 -13.97 -12.36
C LEU A 292 4.86 -15.12 -11.66
N ALA A 293 4.75 -15.20 -10.34
CA ALA A 293 5.40 -16.24 -9.54
C ALA A 293 4.89 -17.65 -9.89
N ALA A 294 3.58 -17.79 -10.14
CA ALA A 294 2.97 -19.05 -10.58
C ALA A 294 3.35 -19.45 -12.01
N VAL A 295 3.39 -18.48 -12.95
CA VAL A 295 3.55 -18.75 -14.38
C VAL A 295 5.00 -18.97 -14.80
N VAL A 296 5.96 -18.23 -14.24
CA VAL A 296 7.36 -18.30 -14.69
C VAL A 296 8.31 -18.74 -13.56
N PRO A 297 8.24 -20.00 -13.12
CA PRO A 297 9.15 -20.54 -12.13
C PRO A 297 10.60 -20.39 -12.64
N ARG A 298 11.42 -19.67 -11.84
CA ARG A 298 12.82 -19.23 -12.06
C ARG A 298 13.04 -17.78 -12.53
N ILE A 299 12.02 -16.94 -12.78
CA ILE A 299 12.27 -15.48 -12.91
C ILE A 299 12.82 -14.91 -11.60
N ARG A 300 13.83 -14.05 -11.69
CA ARG A 300 14.31 -13.24 -10.56
C ARG A 300 13.42 -12.04 -10.36
N LEU A 301 12.35 -12.25 -9.61
CA LEU A 301 11.35 -11.26 -9.22
C LEU A 301 11.77 -10.51 -7.94
N VAL A 302 11.53 -9.21 -7.85
CA VAL A 302 11.73 -8.40 -6.63
C VAL A 302 10.56 -7.44 -6.41
N ARG A 303 9.75 -7.67 -5.37
CA ARG A 303 8.71 -6.75 -4.92
C ARG A 303 9.29 -5.75 -3.91
N THR A 304 9.37 -4.49 -4.32
CA THR A 304 9.79 -3.38 -3.46
C THR A 304 8.58 -2.77 -2.74
N GLY A 305 8.66 -2.63 -1.42
CA GLY A 305 7.56 -2.16 -0.58
C GLY A 305 7.81 -2.56 0.88
N HIS A 306 7.09 -1.95 1.82
CA HIS A 306 7.15 -2.34 3.22
C HIS A 306 6.34 -3.64 3.42
N PRO A 307 6.91 -4.74 3.96
CA PRO A 307 6.26 -6.06 4.01
C PRO A 307 4.85 -6.05 4.61
N ALA A 308 4.59 -5.22 5.61
CA ALA A 308 3.27 -5.05 6.24
C ALA A 308 2.15 -4.50 5.31
N ARG A 309 2.49 -4.02 4.11
CA ARG A 309 1.55 -3.56 3.08
C ARG A 309 1.38 -4.56 1.93
N LEU A 310 1.98 -5.75 2.02
CA LEU A 310 2.00 -6.77 0.97
C LEU A 310 1.07 -7.95 1.32
N LEU A 311 0.53 -8.62 0.30
CA LEU A 311 -0.17 -9.90 0.49
C LEU A 311 0.79 -10.99 1.03
N PRO A 312 0.34 -11.92 1.90
CA PRO A 312 1.21 -12.94 2.50
C PRO A 312 1.93 -13.84 1.48
N SER A 313 1.22 -14.19 0.41
CA SER A 313 1.68 -14.88 -0.81
C SER A 313 2.87 -14.21 -1.51
N VAL A 314 3.03 -12.90 -1.36
CA VAL A 314 4.02 -12.07 -2.04
C VAL A 314 5.27 -11.82 -1.18
N LEU A 315 5.23 -12.16 0.12
CA LEU A 315 6.33 -11.88 1.06
C LEU A 315 7.65 -12.57 0.68
N ASP A 316 7.60 -13.79 0.13
CA ASP A 316 8.77 -14.53 -0.38
C ASP A 316 9.51 -13.81 -1.52
N HIS A 317 8.82 -12.91 -2.23
CA HIS A 317 9.38 -12.08 -3.31
C HIS A 317 9.72 -10.66 -2.86
N SER A 318 9.47 -10.30 -1.59
CA SER A 318 9.75 -8.96 -1.08
C SER A 318 11.26 -8.69 -1.01
N LEU A 319 11.68 -7.46 -1.34
CA LEU A 319 13.09 -7.05 -1.27
C LEU A 319 13.70 -7.32 0.10
N ASP A 320 12.95 -7.03 1.16
CA ASP A 320 13.34 -7.22 2.56
C ASP A 320 13.64 -8.70 2.87
N GLU A 321 12.78 -9.64 2.44
CA GLU A 321 12.96 -11.08 2.64
C GLU A 321 14.06 -11.67 1.73
N LEU A 322 14.15 -11.21 0.47
CA LEU A 322 15.22 -11.63 -0.44
C LEU A 322 16.61 -11.16 0.04
N VAL A 323 16.69 -10.00 0.68
CA VAL A 323 17.90 -9.54 1.38
C VAL A 323 18.16 -10.39 2.63
N ALA A 324 17.13 -10.72 3.41
CA ALA A 324 17.24 -11.60 4.58
C ALA A 324 17.67 -13.05 4.24
N ARG A 325 17.40 -13.51 3.01
CA ARG A 325 17.86 -14.81 2.47
C ARG A 325 19.20 -14.75 1.75
N SER A 326 19.74 -13.56 1.47
CA SER A 326 21.01 -13.39 0.77
C SER A 326 22.22 -13.85 1.59
N GLU A 327 23.33 -14.23 0.95
CA GLU A 327 24.54 -14.71 1.65
C GLU A 327 25.12 -13.69 2.65
N GLY A 328 24.93 -12.39 2.41
CA GLY A 328 25.33 -11.32 3.33
C GLY A 328 24.52 -11.26 4.63
N SER A 329 23.37 -11.94 4.69
CA SER A 329 22.45 -11.92 5.84
C SER A 329 23.06 -12.49 7.12
N LYS A 330 24.00 -13.45 7.03
CA LYS A 330 24.66 -14.06 8.20
C LYS A 330 25.33 -12.99 9.07
N LEU A 331 26.23 -12.19 8.48
CA LEU A 331 26.93 -11.11 9.19
C LEU A 331 25.99 -9.99 9.64
N ALA A 332 24.93 -9.70 8.87
CA ALA A 332 23.89 -8.76 9.29
C ALA A 332 23.10 -9.26 10.53
N ASN A 333 22.83 -10.57 10.62
CA ASN A 333 22.19 -11.19 11.78
C ASN A 333 23.12 -11.25 12.99
N ASP A 334 24.42 -11.49 12.79
CA ASP A 334 25.43 -11.42 13.86
C ASP A 334 25.45 -10.01 14.48
N ILE A 335 25.48 -8.95 13.66
CA ILE A 335 25.43 -7.56 14.15
C ILE A 335 24.08 -7.25 14.82
N ARG A 336 22.94 -7.70 14.26
CA ARG A 336 21.63 -7.55 14.90
C ARG A 336 21.55 -8.27 16.26
N ALA A 337 22.26 -9.39 16.43
CA ALA A 337 22.34 -10.12 17.70
C ALA A 337 23.22 -9.36 18.72
N GLU A 338 24.40 -8.86 18.30
CA GLU A 338 25.28 -8.03 19.12
C GLU A 338 24.56 -6.75 19.60
N MET A 339 23.82 -6.08 18.71
CA MET A 339 22.98 -4.91 19.02
C MET A 339 21.79 -5.23 19.95
N ARG A 340 21.28 -6.47 19.99
CA ARG A 340 20.26 -6.91 20.95
C ARG A 340 20.85 -7.22 22.32
N GLN A 341 22.09 -7.71 22.37
CA GLN A 341 22.77 -8.05 23.63
C GLN A 341 23.39 -6.83 24.33
N ASN A 342 23.75 -5.78 23.58
CA ASN A 342 24.42 -4.58 24.10
C ASN A 342 23.72 -3.26 23.68
N PRO A 343 22.48 -2.99 24.13
CA PRO A 343 21.83 -1.70 23.92
C PRO A 343 22.63 -0.54 24.58
N GLY A 344 22.56 0.66 24.01
CA GLY A 344 23.09 1.90 24.61
C GLY A 344 24.62 2.08 24.67
N ARG A 345 25.43 1.19 24.06
CA ARG A 345 26.89 1.41 23.98
C ARG A 345 27.27 2.52 22.98
N LEU A 346 28.38 3.22 23.23
CA LEU A 346 29.02 4.13 22.26
C LEU A 346 29.27 3.49 20.89
N GLU A 347 29.57 2.18 20.86
CA GLU A 347 29.78 1.39 19.64
C GLU A 347 28.49 1.13 18.85
N TYR A 348 27.30 1.30 19.45
CA TYR A 348 26.00 0.99 18.83
C TYR A 348 25.76 1.81 17.56
N ARG A 349 26.15 3.09 17.54
CA ARG A 349 26.09 3.94 16.33
C ARG A 349 26.97 3.39 15.20
N GLN A 350 28.13 2.82 15.53
CA GLN A 350 29.04 2.26 14.54
C GLN A 350 28.58 0.88 14.06
N LEU A 351 28.06 0.02 14.94
CA LEU A 351 27.39 -1.24 14.56
C LEU A 351 26.18 -0.97 13.65
N ARG A 352 25.38 0.07 13.96
CA ARG A 352 24.24 0.51 13.12
C ARG A 352 24.69 1.01 11.74
N ALA A 353 25.81 1.74 11.67
CA ALA A 353 26.39 2.21 10.41
C ALA A 353 26.99 1.05 9.58
N ASP A 354 27.74 0.15 10.22
CA ASP A 354 28.29 -1.06 9.60
C ASP A 354 27.15 -1.95 9.06
N LEU A 355 26.06 -2.13 9.82
CA LEU A 355 24.85 -2.85 9.40
C LEU A 355 24.17 -2.20 8.19
N ARG A 356 23.88 -0.89 8.23
CA ARG A 356 23.31 -0.14 7.10
C ARG A 356 24.15 -0.28 5.83
N ALA A 357 25.48 -0.18 5.95
CA ALA A 357 26.40 -0.32 4.82
C ALA A 357 26.40 -1.74 4.21
N MET A 358 26.14 -2.78 5.00
CA MET A 358 25.98 -4.15 4.51
C MET A 358 24.60 -4.39 3.87
N GLU A 359 23.53 -3.90 4.51
CA GLU A 359 22.16 -4.02 3.98
C GLU A 359 22.01 -3.31 2.62
N THR A 360 22.57 -2.11 2.46
CA THR A 360 22.58 -1.41 1.16
C THR A 360 23.27 -2.24 0.06
N ARG A 361 24.44 -2.84 0.34
CA ARG A 361 25.13 -3.71 -0.64
C ARG A 361 24.35 -4.99 -0.96
N ALA A 362 23.61 -5.52 0.01
CA ALA A 362 22.73 -6.66 -0.22
C ALA A 362 21.53 -6.27 -1.11
N VAL A 363 20.90 -5.12 -0.87
CA VAL A 363 19.86 -4.53 -1.72
C VAL A 363 20.39 -4.31 -3.15
N GLU A 364 21.54 -3.67 -3.32
CA GLU A 364 22.21 -3.45 -4.62
C GLU A 364 22.45 -4.77 -5.36
N SER A 365 22.90 -5.82 -4.66
CA SER A 365 23.08 -7.16 -5.22
C SER A 365 21.76 -7.82 -5.63
N VAL A 366 20.71 -7.72 -4.82
CA VAL A 366 19.38 -8.33 -5.10
C VAL A 366 18.69 -7.62 -6.26
N VAL A 367 18.53 -6.29 -6.17
CA VAL A 367 17.93 -5.45 -7.23
C VAL A 367 18.78 -5.50 -8.51
N GLY A 368 20.11 -5.54 -8.39
CA GLY A 368 21.03 -5.65 -9.52
C GLY A 368 20.87 -6.93 -10.33
N LYS A 369 20.52 -8.04 -9.66
CA LYS A 369 20.30 -9.37 -10.26
C LYS A 369 18.85 -9.63 -10.71
N ALA A 370 17.91 -8.74 -10.39
CA ALA A 370 16.50 -8.86 -10.75
C ALA A 370 16.27 -8.72 -12.27
N GLN A 371 15.31 -9.48 -12.80
CA GLN A 371 14.80 -9.34 -14.17
C GLN A 371 13.52 -8.49 -14.18
N VAL A 372 12.66 -8.70 -13.17
CA VAL A 372 11.43 -7.93 -12.96
C VAL A 372 11.47 -7.30 -11.56
N VAL A 373 11.30 -5.99 -11.51
CA VAL A 373 11.11 -5.22 -10.27
C VAL A 373 9.67 -4.75 -10.23
N LEU A 374 8.98 -4.98 -9.11
CA LEU A 374 7.61 -4.55 -8.90
C LEU A 374 7.55 -3.53 -7.75
N SER A 375 6.81 -2.44 -7.94
CA SER A 375 6.65 -1.37 -6.95
C SER A 375 5.29 -0.70 -7.09
N THR A 376 4.92 0.19 -6.18
CA THR A 376 3.89 1.20 -6.51
C THR A 376 4.54 2.35 -7.29
N CYS A 377 3.78 3.16 -8.03
CA CYS A 377 4.36 4.27 -8.82
C CYS A 377 5.20 5.22 -7.95
N VAL A 378 4.70 5.57 -6.77
CA VAL A 378 5.44 6.36 -5.75
C VAL A 378 6.59 5.54 -5.14
N GLY A 379 6.40 4.24 -4.98
CA GLY A 379 7.41 3.29 -4.50
C GLY A 379 8.67 3.24 -5.39
N ALA A 380 8.51 3.37 -6.71
CA ALA A 380 9.61 3.36 -7.68
C ALA A 380 10.68 4.42 -7.40
N GLY A 381 10.28 5.57 -6.84
CA GLY A 381 11.18 6.64 -6.37
C GLY A 381 11.90 6.35 -5.05
N ALA A 382 12.06 5.08 -4.66
CA ALA A 382 12.85 4.68 -3.50
C ALA A 382 14.36 4.75 -3.79
N SER A 383 15.16 4.92 -2.73
CA SER A 383 16.62 4.84 -2.77
C SER A 383 17.15 3.57 -3.46
N ASP A 384 16.38 2.49 -3.34
CA ASP A 384 16.76 1.13 -3.66
C ASP A 384 16.78 0.86 -5.18
N LEU A 385 16.12 1.72 -5.95
CA LEU A 385 16.10 1.72 -7.41
C LEU A 385 16.84 2.92 -8.02
N ARG A 386 17.47 3.77 -7.19
CA ARG A 386 18.13 5.00 -7.65
C ARG A 386 19.27 4.67 -8.61
N GLY A 387 19.24 5.26 -9.81
CA GLY A 387 20.25 5.03 -10.85
C GLY A 387 20.12 3.69 -11.59
N ARG A 388 19.08 2.89 -11.31
CA ARG A 388 18.65 1.80 -12.21
C ARG A 388 17.89 2.38 -13.40
N GLN A 389 17.95 1.68 -14.52
CA GLN A 389 17.10 1.91 -15.68
C GLN A 389 16.59 0.57 -16.20
N PHE A 390 15.43 0.61 -16.85
CA PHE A 390 14.70 -0.56 -17.32
C PHE A 390 14.40 -0.45 -18.82
N ASP A 391 14.42 -1.57 -19.54
CA ASP A 391 14.14 -1.63 -20.99
C ASP A 391 12.65 -1.52 -21.31
N LEU A 392 11.80 -1.75 -20.29
CA LEU A 392 10.35 -1.60 -20.30
C LEU A 392 9.87 -1.22 -18.90
N CYS A 393 8.97 -0.24 -18.81
CA CYS A 393 8.10 -0.05 -17.65
C CYS A 393 6.65 -0.32 -18.04
N ILE A 394 5.90 -0.98 -17.16
CA ILE A 394 4.45 -1.13 -17.28
C ILE A 394 3.80 -0.48 -16.05
N ILE A 395 2.85 0.42 -16.27
CA ILE A 395 1.98 0.96 -15.22
C ILE A 395 0.59 0.36 -15.41
N ASP A 396 0.18 -0.55 -14.52
CA ASP A 396 -1.20 -1.05 -14.46
C ASP A 396 -2.05 -0.16 -13.55
N GLU A 397 -3.35 -0.12 -13.82
CA GLU A 397 -4.31 0.86 -13.31
C GLU A 397 -3.84 2.32 -13.45
N ALA A 398 -3.20 2.66 -14.57
CA ALA A 398 -2.69 4.00 -14.86
C ALA A 398 -3.79 5.09 -14.91
N ALA A 399 -5.03 4.71 -15.19
CA ALA A 399 -6.21 5.60 -15.14
C ALA A 399 -6.74 5.87 -13.71
N GLN A 400 -6.21 5.15 -12.70
CA GLN A 400 -6.47 5.36 -11.27
C GLN A 400 -5.25 6.01 -10.57
N ALA A 401 -4.29 6.51 -11.34
CA ALA A 401 -3.07 7.13 -10.85
C ALA A 401 -3.00 8.60 -11.25
N LEU A 402 -2.69 9.47 -10.27
CA LEU A 402 -2.35 10.87 -10.53
C LEU A 402 -1.15 10.93 -11.47
N GLU A 403 -1.20 11.78 -12.50
CA GLU A 403 -0.10 11.92 -13.48
C GLU A 403 1.28 12.14 -12.81
N PRO A 404 1.42 13.01 -11.79
CA PRO A 404 2.69 13.19 -11.05
C PRO A 404 3.26 11.92 -10.42
N HIS A 405 2.42 10.92 -10.10
CA HIS A 405 2.89 9.63 -9.62
C HIS A 405 3.43 8.76 -10.75
N CYS A 406 2.87 8.86 -11.96
CA CYS A 406 3.30 8.10 -13.14
C CYS A 406 4.62 8.62 -13.74
N TRP A 407 4.92 9.91 -13.57
CA TRP A 407 6.22 10.49 -13.93
C TRP A 407 7.41 9.83 -13.19
N ILE A 408 7.21 9.36 -11.95
CA ILE A 408 8.26 8.72 -11.14
C ILE A 408 8.85 7.45 -11.83
N PRO A 409 8.06 6.41 -12.20
CA PRO A 409 8.57 5.25 -12.92
C PRO A 409 8.85 5.51 -14.42
N ALA A 410 8.16 6.47 -15.06
CA ALA A 410 8.39 6.79 -16.48
C ALA A 410 9.83 7.25 -16.75
N LEU A 411 10.43 8.02 -15.83
CA LEU A 411 11.83 8.48 -15.94
C LEU A 411 12.88 7.38 -15.73
N LEU A 412 12.47 6.17 -15.30
CA LEU A 412 13.36 5.03 -15.08
C LEU A 412 13.41 4.08 -16.29
N CYS A 413 12.72 4.37 -17.39
CA CYS A 413 12.51 3.39 -18.48
C CYS A 413 12.81 3.92 -19.88
N LYS A 414 13.13 3.00 -20.80
CA LYS A 414 13.29 3.29 -22.24
C LYS A 414 11.97 3.34 -23.00
N ARG A 415 10.97 2.59 -22.50
CA ARG A 415 9.65 2.39 -23.09
C ARG A 415 8.61 2.22 -21.99
N LEU A 416 7.40 2.72 -22.22
CA LEU A 416 6.33 2.79 -21.24
C LEU A 416 5.04 2.18 -21.78
N VAL A 417 4.50 1.18 -21.10
CA VAL A 417 3.15 0.65 -21.35
C VAL A 417 2.22 1.15 -20.26
N LEU A 418 1.16 1.85 -20.65
CA LEU A 418 0.10 2.30 -19.74
C LEU A 418 -1.11 1.36 -19.90
N ALA A 419 -1.40 0.56 -18.87
CA ALA A 419 -2.58 -0.29 -18.82
C ALA A 419 -3.61 0.31 -17.86
N GLY A 420 -4.88 0.35 -18.25
CA GLY A 420 -5.92 0.99 -17.43
C GLY A 420 -7.28 1.04 -18.11
N ASP A 421 -8.20 1.76 -17.46
CA ASP A 421 -9.54 2.03 -17.99
C ASP A 421 -10.00 3.40 -17.50
N HIS A 422 -10.19 4.33 -18.44
CA HIS A 422 -10.61 5.71 -18.19
C HIS A 422 -12.13 5.91 -18.14
N LYS A 423 -12.91 4.85 -18.34
CA LYS A 423 -14.37 4.82 -18.13
C LYS A 423 -14.72 4.28 -16.73
N GLN A 424 -13.74 3.82 -15.95
CA GLN A 424 -13.86 3.51 -14.52
C GLN A 424 -13.33 4.68 -13.65
N LEU A 425 -13.35 4.52 -12.33
CA LEU A 425 -13.01 5.55 -11.33
C LEU A 425 -11.65 6.23 -11.61
N ALA A 426 -11.66 7.57 -11.52
CA ALA A 426 -10.47 8.41 -11.46
C ALA A 426 -9.74 8.27 -10.10
N PRO A 427 -8.46 8.66 -9.98
CA PRO A 427 -7.82 8.81 -8.66
C PRO A 427 -8.60 9.76 -7.75
N THR A 428 -8.71 9.42 -6.46
CA THR A 428 -9.27 10.31 -5.44
C THR A 428 -8.35 11.50 -5.20
N VAL A 429 -8.92 12.71 -5.19
CA VAL A 429 -8.25 14.00 -4.96
C VAL A 429 -9.00 14.73 -3.84
N LYS A 430 -8.30 15.43 -2.95
CA LYS A 430 -8.90 16.20 -1.83
C LYS A 430 -9.04 17.69 -2.15
N SER A 431 -8.11 18.22 -2.96
CA SER A 431 -8.23 19.53 -3.57
C SER A 431 -9.34 19.53 -4.63
N GLN A 432 -9.98 20.68 -4.85
CA GLN A 432 -11.13 20.80 -5.76
C GLN A 432 -10.75 20.79 -7.25
N VAL A 433 -9.46 20.63 -7.59
CA VAL A 433 -8.95 20.71 -8.97
C VAL A 433 -8.60 19.32 -9.49
N VAL A 434 -9.48 18.78 -10.34
CA VAL A 434 -9.29 17.47 -10.99
C VAL A 434 -8.72 17.66 -12.38
N LEU A 435 -7.49 17.18 -12.61
CA LEU A 435 -6.91 17.00 -13.95
C LEU A 435 -7.19 15.59 -14.51
N PRO A 436 -7.17 15.41 -15.84
CA PRO A 436 -7.08 14.09 -16.44
C PRO A 436 -5.80 13.36 -15.98
N THR A 437 -5.89 12.04 -15.89
CA THR A 437 -4.74 11.16 -15.65
C THR A 437 -3.80 11.09 -16.84
N MET A 438 -2.58 10.60 -16.62
CA MET A 438 -1.63 10.34 -17.71
C MET A 438 -2.21 9.37 -18.75
N PHE A 439 -3.02 8.39 -18.32
CA PHE A 439 -3.70 7.49 -19.26
C PHE A 439 -4.68 8.26 -20.15
N GLU A 440 -5.57 9.07 -19.57
CA GLU A 440 -6.56 9.87 -20.33
C GLU A 440 -5.90 10.87 -21.28
N ARG A 441 -4.92 11.62 -20.78
CA ARG A 441 -4.25 12.67 -21.56
C ARG A 441 -3.46 12.11 -22.73
N ILE A 442 -2.81 10.94 -22.57
CA ILE A 442 -2.10 10.29 -23.68
C ILE A 442 -3.08 9.58 -24.60
N HIS A 443 -4.14 8.93 -24.10
CA HIS A 443 -5.20 8.32 -24.92
C HIS A 443 -5.89 9.34 -25.83
N ALA A 444 -6.03 10.60 -25.40
CA ALA A 444 -6.60 11.68 -26.21
C ALA A 444 -5.71 12.16 -27.37
N ILE A 445 -4.41 11.83 -27.38
CA ILE A 445 -3.44 12.21 -28.44
C ILE A 445 -2.80 11.01 -29.16
N ALA A 446 -3.10 9.78 -28.71
CA ALA A 446 -2.51 8.56 -29.25
C ALA A 446 -3.14 8.18 -30.60
N PRO A 447 -2.34 7.82 -31.61
CA PRO A 447 -2.86 7.24 -32.84
C PRO A 447 -3.40 5.83 -32.54
N GLU A 448 -4.48 5.43 -33.23
CA GLU A 448 -5.18 4.16 -33.00
C GLU A 448 -4.25 2.91 -32.89
N PRO A 449 -3.21 2.71 -33.73
CA PRO A 449 -2.32 1.55 -33.59
C PRO A 449 -1.50 1.49 -32.29
N ALA A 450 -1.42 2.59 -31.53
CA ALA A 450 -0.76 2.66 -30.22
C ALA A 450 -1.72 2.42 -29.03
N VAL A 451 -3.03 2.25 -29.28
CA VAL A 451 -4.07 2.03 -28.26
C VAL A 451 -4.81 0.74 -28.56
N VAL A 452 -4.49 -0.35 -27.85
CA VAL A 452 -5.26 -1.61 -27.99
C VAL A 452 -6.31 -1.69 -26.88
N MET A 453 -7.58 -1.71 -27.29
CA MET A 453 -8.71 -2.01 -26.42
C MET A 453 -8.99 -3.51 -26.38
N LEU A 454 -9.19 -4.05 -25.18
CA LEU A 454 -9.62 -5.43 -24.97
C LEU A 454 -11.16 -5.51 -25.02
N GLU A 455 -11.69 -6.38 -25.87
CA GLU A 455 -13.11 -6.37 -26.27
C GLU A 455 -13.91 -7.55 -25.70
N GLU A 456 -13.30 -8.72 -25.50
CA GLU A 456 -13.97 -9.91 -24.92
C GLU A 456 -13.77 -9.95 -23.39
N GLN A 457 -14.86 -10.20 -22.63
CA GLN A 457 -14.85 -10.23 -21.16
C GLN A 457 -15.32 -11.57 -20.55
N TYR A 458 -14.77 -11.88 -19.38
CA TYR A 458 -14.87 -13.18 -18.69
C TYR A 458 -15.49 -13.08 -17.28
N ARG A 459 -16.37 -12.10 -17.06
CA ARG A 459 -16.99 -11.79 -15.75
C ARG A 459 -18.53 -11.84 -15.79
N MET A 460 -19.13 -11.00 -16.63
CA MET A 460 -20.54 -10.59 -16.54
C MET A 460 -21.44 -11.39 -17.49
N HIS A 461 -22.66 -11.69 -17.05
CA HIS A 461 -23.79 -12.08 -17.91
C HIS A 461 -24.11 -10.98 -18.94
N GLU A 462 -24.56 -11.37 -20.14
CA GLU A 462 -24.77 -10.44 -21.27
C GLU A 462 -25.70 -9.27 -20.93
N SER A 463 -26.83 -9.51 -20.25
CA SER A 463 -27.78 -8.43 -19.88
C SER A 463 -27.23 -7.39 -18.89
N ILE A 464 -26.27 -7.78 -18.04
CA ILE A 464 -25.56 -6.87 -17.12
C ILE A 464 -24.51 -6.07 -17.91
N GLN A 465 -23.76 -6.78 -18.76
CA GLN A 465 -22.64 -6.26 -19.51
C GLN A 465 -23.06 -5.26 -20.60
N ARG A 466 -24.20 -5.50 -21.26
CA ARG A 466 -24.63 -4.75 -22.44
C ARG A 466 -24.79 -3.25 -22.19
N TRP A 467 -25.44 -2.84 -21.10
CA TRP A 467 -25.54 -1.41 -20.76
C TRP A 467 -24.17 -0.75 -20.61
N SER A 468 -23.24 -1.41 -19.94
CA SER A 468 -21.86 -0.93 -19.79
C SER A 468 -21.16 -0.83 -21.15
N SER A 469 -21.41 -1.79 -22.06
CA SER A 469 -20.94 -1.73 -23.46
C SER A 469 -21.44 -0.48 -24.20
N ASP A 470 -22.76 -0.30 -24.21
CA ASP A 470 -23.43 0.65 -25.08
C ASP A 470 -23.24 2.10 -24.58
N GLU A 471 -23.15 2.30 -23.26
CA GLU A 471 -23.00 3.61 -22.61
C GLU A 471 -21.53 4.05 -22.44
N PHE A 472 -20.58 3.12 -22.27
CA PHE A 472 -19.17 3.45 -21.98
C PHE A 472 -18.14 2.97 -23.00
N TYR A 473 -18.44 1.94 -23.80
CA TYR A 473 -17.45 1.23 -24.63
C TYR A 473 -17.87 1.11 -26.10
N ASP A 474 -18.74 1.99 -26.57
CA ASP A 474 -19.21 2.11 -27.96
C ASP A 474 -19.82 0.79 -28.51
N GLY A 475 -20.41 -0.02 -27.65
CA GLY A 475 -20.96 -1.35 -27.96
C GLY A 475 -19.91 -2.45 -28.20
N ARG A 476 -18.61 -2.14 -28.05
CA ARG A 476 -17.48 -3.03 -28.42
C ARG A 476 -17.13 -4.10 -27.39
N LEU A 477 -17.69 -4.03 -26.17
CA LEU A 477 -17.48 -5.02 -25.12
C LEU A 477 -18.43 -6.21 -25.39
N VAL A 478 -17.92 -7.44 -25.32
CA VAL A 478 -18.64 -8.67 -25.67
C VAL A 478 -18.38 -9.77 -24.62
N PRO A 479 -19.39 -10.52 -24.15
CA PRO A 479 -19.15 -11.64 -23.26
C PRO A 479 -18.51 -12.81 -24.01
N SER A 480 -17.51 -13.43 -23.38
CA SER A 480 -17.10 -14.79 -23.73
C SER A 480 -18.24 -15.78 -23.45
N ASP A 481 -18.34 -16.84 -24.25
CA ASP A 481 -19.48 -17.77 -24.17
C ASP A 481 -19.55 -18.52 -22.83
N ALA A 482 -18.43 -18.62 -22.10
CA ALA A 482 -18.36 -19.17 -20.75
C ALA A 482 -19.07 -18.34 -19.67
N VAL A 483 -19.38 -17.06 -19.93
CA VAL A 483 -20.13 -16.18 -19.00
C VAL A 483 -21.40 -15.58 -19.61
N ARG A 484 -21.58 -15.66 -20.94
CA ARG A 484 -22.68 -15.03 -21.68
C ARG A 484 -24.05 -15.22 -21.03
N HIS A 485 -24.36 -16.46 -20.63
CA HIS A 485 -25.67 -16.86 -20.09
C HIS A 485 -25.59 -17.46 -18.67
N HIS A 486 -24.51 -17.23 -17.91
CA HIS A 486 -24.36 -17.80 -16.56
C HIS A 486 -25.24 -17.12 -15.51
N LEU A 487 -25.94 -17.91 -14.71
CA LEU A 487 -26.89 -17.49 -13.67
C LEU A 487 -26.44 -17.99 -12.29
N LEU A 488 -27.09 -17.51 -11.22
CA LEU A 488 -26.83 -18.04 -9.87
C LEU A 488 -27.30 -19.49 -9.74
N SER A 489 -28.37 -19.89 -10.45
CA SER A 489 -28.87 -21.27 -10.50
C SER A 489 -27.90 -22.30 -11.06
N ASP A 490 -26.78 -21.87 -11.66
CA ASP A 490 -25.77 -22.76 -12.24
C ASP A 490 -24.55 -22.96 -11.31
N LEU A 491 -24.61 -22.38 -10.11
CA LEU A 491 -23.65 -22.63 -9.03
C LEU A 491 -24.02 -23.94 -8.30
N PRO A 492 -23.04 -24.70 -7.79
CA PRO A 492 -23.33 -25.86 -6.96
C PRO A 492 -24.13 -25.45 -5.71
N ASP A 493 -25.05 -26.33 -5.31
CA ASP A 493 -25.89 -26.20 -4.11
C ASP A 493 -26.84 -24.97 -4.07
N VAL A 494 -26.99 -24.25 -5.19
CA VAL A 494 -27.94 -23.12 -5.32
C VAL A 494 -29.26 -23.58 -5.94
N LYS A 495 -30.35 -23.42 -5.18
CA LYS A 495 -31.73 -23.65 -5.63
C LYS A 495 -32.11 -22.68 -6.75
N LYS A 496 -32.94 -23.15 -7.70
CA LYS A 496 -33.51 -22.33 -8.76
C LYS A 496 -34.78 -21.61 -8.27
N THR A 497 -34.70 -20.30 -8.06
CA THR A 497 -35.78 -19.42 -7.56
C THR A 497 -36.07 -18.28 -8.54
N ARG A 498 -37.04 -17.39 -8.22
CA ARG A 498 -37.30 -16.15 -8.98
C ARG A 498 -36.03 -15.29 -9.12
N ASP A 499 -35.21 -15.22 -8.06
CA ASP A 499 -33.98 -14.42 -8.03
C ASP A 499 -32.80 -15.13 -8.71
N THR A 500 -32.54 -16.40 -8.40
CA THR A 500 -31.34 -17.09 -8.91
C THR A 500 -31.44 -17.44 -10.40
N SER A 501 -32.66 -17.45 -10.96
CA SER A 501 -32.94 -17.60 -12.40
C SER A 501 -32.82 -16.29 -13.20
N ARG A 502 -32.49 -15.15 -12.56
CA ARG A 502 -32.43 -13.83 -13.22
C ARG A 502 -31.06 -13.21 -13.03
N ALA A 503 -30.47 -12.72 -14.12
CA ALA A 503 -29.19 -12.01 -14.07
C ALA A 503 -29.31 -10.54 -13.70
N LEU A 504 -30.51 -9.95 -13.83
CA LEU A 504 -30.75 -8.53 -13.66
C LEU A 504 -32.13 -8.33 -13.03
N VAL A 505 -32.19 -7.60 -11.92
CA VAL A 505 -33.41 -7.28 -11.16
C VAL A 505 -33.42 -5.79 -10.85
N LEU A 506 -34.57 -5.14 -11.05
CA LEU A 506 -34.84 -3.78 -10.59
C LEU A 506 -35.93 -3.84 -9.52
N ILE A 507 -35.67 -3.28 -8.35
CA ILE A 507 -36.66 -3.10 -7.29
C ILE A 507 -36.90 -1.59 -7.15
N ASP A 508 -38.02 -1.15 -7.71
CA ASP A 508 -38.43 0.24 -7.82
C ASP A 508 -39.11 0.66 -6.50
N THR A 509 -38.53 1.64 -5.80
CA THR A 509 -39.07 2.19 -4.54
C THR A 509 -39.89 3.46 -4.76
N ALA A 510 -40.12 3.86 -6.01
CA ALA A 510 -40.98 4.98 -6.37
C ALA A 510 -42.38 4.81 -5.76
N ASP A 511 -42.97 5.92 -5.31
CA ASP A 511 -44.31 6.01 -4.69
C ASP A 511 -44.54 5.12 -3.44
N CYS A 512 -43.51 4.44 -2.92
CA CYS A 512 -43.61 3.54 -1.76
C CYS A 512 -43.37 4.22 -0.40
N GLY A 513 -43.07 5.52 -0.34
CA GLY A 513 -42.71 6.22 0.90
C GLY A 513 -41.32 5.83 1.45
N PHE A 514 -40.40 5.48 0.56
CA PHE A 514 -39.02 5.11 0.90
C PHE A 514 -38.11 6.34 0.81
N ASP A 515 -38.46 7.41 1.52
CA ASP A 515 -37.74 8.68 1.47
C ASP A 515 -36.34 8.62 2.10
N GLU A 516 -35.44 9.51 1.67
CA GLU A 516 -34.09 9.62 2.24
C GLU A 516 -34.07 10.32 3.62
N ASP A 517 -33.07 10.01 4.45
CA ASP A 517 -32.93 10.60 5.78
C ASP A 517 -32.75 12.14 5.73
N ASP A 518 -33.67 12.88 6.36
CA ASP A 518 -33.69 14.35 6.53
C ASP A 518 -32.50 14.94 7.34
N ASP A 519 -31.53 14.13 7.77
CA ASP A 519 -30.34 14.62 8.48
C ASP A 519 -29.45 15.44 7.52
N ASP A 520 -29.61 16.77 7.56
CA ASP A 520 -28.75 17.75 6.87
C ASP A 520 -27.47 18.07 7.66
N ALA A 521 -27.27 17.45 8.82
CA ALA A 521 -26.05 17.55 9.63
C ALA A 521 -24.91 16.61 9.16
N ASP A 522 -25.21 15.61 8.33
CA ASP A 522 -24.24 14.66 7.77
C ASP A 522 -24.00 14.95 6.26
N GLU A 523 -22.74 14.95 5.83
CA GLU A 523 -22.36 15.03 4.40
C GLU A 523 -22.76 13.78 3.57
N SER A 524 -23.35 12.75 4.21
CA SER A 524 -23.71 11.47 3.58
C SER A 524 -25.14 11.09 3.92
N LYS A 525 -26.01 11.04 2.92
CA LYS A 525 -27.41 10.56 3.06
C LYS A 525 -27.50 9.03 3.28
N GLY A 526 -28.66 8.59 3.75
CA GLY A 526 -29.02 7.19 3.99
C GLY A 526 -30.53 6.98 3.78
N ASN A 527 -30.95 5.73 3.65
CA ASN A 527 -32.35 5.35 3.40
C ASN A 527 -32.63 4.00 4.08
N LYS A 528 -33.33 4.04 5.21
CA LYS A 528 -33.55 2.87 6.08
C LYS A 528 -34.46 1.82 5.45
N ASN A 529 -35.38 2.23 4.58
CA ASN A 529 -36.32 1.32 3.93
C ASN A 529 -35.63 0.59 2.76
N GLU A 530 -34.81 1.28 1.95
CA GLU A 530 -33.89 0.61 1.00
C GLU A 530 -32.97 -0.38 1.72
N ALA A 531 -32.41 -0.03 2.90
CA ALA A 531 -31.50 -0.91 3.63
C ALA A 531 -32.17 -2.22 4.12
N ARG A 532 -33.44 -2.15 4.53
CA ARG A 532 -34.27 -3.33 4.87
C ARG A 532 -34.58 -4.18 3.65
N LEU A 533 -34.95 -3.55 2.54
CA LEU A 533 -35.25 -4.22 1.27
C LEU A 533 -34.03 -4.97 0.71
N VAL A 534 -32.85 -4.35 0.78
CA VAL A 534 -31.56 -4.99 0.51
C VAL A 534 -31.34 -6.21 1.42
N ALA A 535 -31.66 -6.10 2.72
CA ALA A 535 -31.52 -7.21 3.66
C ALA A 535 -32.50 -8.36 3.37
N ARG A 536 -33.77 -8.07 3.02
CA ARG A 536 -34.74 -9.10 2.55
C ARG A 536 -34.24 -9.81 1.29
N HIS A 537 -33.72 -9.08 0.30
CA HIS A 537 -33.19 -9.68 -0.93
C HIS A 537 -31.93 -10.53 -0.67
N VAL A 538 -31.04 -10.08 0.22
CA VAL A 538 -29.89 -10.88 0.69
C VAL A 538 -30.36 -12.16 1.41
N ARG A 539 -31.40 -12.09 2.25
CA ARG A 539 -32.02 -13.26 2.91
C ARG A 539 -32.53 -14.28 1.88
N SER A 540 -33.22 -13.85 0.82
CA SER A 540 -33.66 -14.70 -0.30
C SER A 540 -32.49 -15.45 -0.95
N LEU A 541 -31.43 -14.73 -1.33
CA LEU A 541 -30.26 -15.34 -1.98
C LEU A 541 -29.55 -16.37 -1.08
N LEU A 542 -29.44 -16.10 0.23
CA LEU A 542 -28.89 -17.03 1.21
C LEU A 542 -29.78 -18.27 1.39
N ALA A 543 -31.10 -18.10 1.49
CA ALA A 543 -32.07 -19.20 1.59
C ALA A 543 -32.12 -20.08 0.32
N ALA A 544 -31.80 -19.48 -0.83
CA ALA A 544 -31.56 -20.19 -2.09
C ALA A 544 -30.20 -20.90 -2.16
N GLY A 545 -29.30 -20.76 -1.17
CA GLY A 545 -28.02 -21.47 -1.08
C GLY A 545 -26.78 -20.69 -1.56
N VAL A 546 -26.93 -19.46 -2.03
CA VAL A 546 -25.80 -18.61 -2.46
C VAL A 546 -24.92 -18.31 -1.25
N GLN A 547 -23.60 -18.52 -1.36
CA GLN A 547 -22.72 -18.37 -0.19
C GLN A 547 -22.50 -16.89 0.18
N PRO A 548 -22.38 -16.55 1.48
CA PRO A 548 -22.14 -15.17 1.94
C PRO A 548 -20.98 -14.45 1.24
N GLU A 549 -19.87 -15.14 0.99
CA GLU A 549 -18.69 -14.60 0.31
C GLU A 549 -18.96 -14.23 -1.17
N GLN A 550 -19.97 -14.84 -1.78
CA GLN A 550 -20.38 -14.62 -3.17
C GLN A 550 -21.32 -13.41 -3.35
N ILE A 551 -21.74 -12.79 -2.24
CA ILE A 551 -22.63 -11.63 -2.21
C ILE A 551 -21.81 -10.35 -1.91
N GLY A 552 -22.14 -9.25 -2.60
CA GLY A 552 -21.68 -7.91 -2.25
C GLY A 552 -22.82 -6.90 -2.27
N VAL A 553 -22.80 -5.95 -1.34
CA VAL A 553 -23.77 -4.84 -1.25
C VAL A 553 -23.03 -3.53 -1.41
N LEU A 554 -23.44 -2.73 -2.39
CA LEU A 554 -22.84 -1.47 -2.77
C LEU A 554 -23.79 -0.30 -2.49
N SER A 555 -23.24 0.78 -1.95
CA SER A 555 -23.91 2.09 -1.98
C SER A 555 -22.91 3.19 -2.35
N PRO A 556 -23.35 4.27 -3.02
CA PRO A 556 -22.56 5.49 -3.15
C PRO A 556 -22.29 6.20 -1.81
N TYR A 557 -23.09 5.92 -0.77
CA TYR A 557 -23.08 6.69 0.49
C TYR A 557 -22.55 5.89 1.70
N ASN A 558 -21.65 6.50 2.48
CA ASN A 558 -21.03 5.86 3.66
C ASN A 558 -22.04 5.59 4.78
N ARG A 559 -23.02 6.47 5.00
CA ARG A 559 -24.10 6.29 5.98
C ARG A 559 -24.96 5.07 5.63
N GLN A 560 -25.35 4.93 4.36
CA GLN A 560 -26.10 3.76 3.88
C GLN A 560 -25.30 2.44 4.01
N VAL A 561 -23.98 2.46 3.81
CA VAL A 561 -23.11 1.30 4.08
C VAL A 561 -23.16 0.89 5.56
N GLY A 562 -23.38 1.83 6.49
CA GLY A 562 -23.72 1.52 7.88
C GLY A 562 -25.10 0.85 7.98
N SER A 563 -26.15 1.54 7.53
CA SER A 563 -27.54 1.05 7.61
C SER A 563 -27.74 -0.34 6.99
N CYS A 564 -27.07 -0.66 5.89
CA CYS A 564 -27.10 -1.99 5.27
C CYS A 564 -26.36 -3.06 6.09
N ARG A 565 -25.29 -2.69 6.80
CA ARG A 565 -24.59 -3.62 7.70
C ARG A 565 -25.41 -3.96 8.94
N ASP A 566 -26.16 -3.00 9.44
CA ASP A 566 -27.04 -3.20 10.59
C ASP A 566 -28.25 -4.03 10.15
N ALA A 567 -28.97 -3.64 9.08
CA ALA A 567 -30.12 -4.38 8.57
C ALA A 567 -29.80 -5.83 8.15
N VAL A 568 -28.65 -6.09 7.52
CA VAL A 568 -28.22 -7.47 7.18
C VAL A 568 -27.78 -8.24 8.44
N ALA A 569 -27.27 -7.58 9.49
CA ALA A 569 -26.93 -8.25 10.75
C ALA A 569 -28.20 -8.63 11.54
N ASP A 570 -29.24 -7.81 11.48
CA ASP A 570 -30.55 -8.10 12.08
C ASP A 570 -31.28 -9.22 11.31
N ALA A 571 -31.33 -9.15 9.98
CA ALA A 571 -32.08 -10.11 9.15
C ALA A 571 -31.37 -11.46 8.93
N CYS A 572 -30.04 -11.50 8.93
CA CYS A 572 -29.25 -12.70 8.60
C CYS A 572 -28.29 -13.14 9.72
N GLY A 573 -28.19 -12.38 10.81
CA GLY A 573 -27.25 -12.63 11.91
C GLY A 573 -25.85 -12.07 11.68
N GLY A 574 -25.26 -11.47 12.73
CA GLY A 574 -23.93 -10.85 12.69
C GLY A 574 -22.81 -11.70 12.06
N PRO A 575 -22.64 -13.00 12.40
CA PRO A 575 -21.60 -13.85 11.80
C PRO A 575 -21.76 -14.11 10.29
N VAL A 576 -22.97 -13.99 9.74
CA VAL A 576 -23.22 -14.06 8.30
C VAL A 576 -22.89 -12.70 7.67
N ARG A 577 -23.31 -11.60 8.31
CA ARG A 577 -23.00 -10.23 7.87
C ARG A 577 -21.50 -9.92 7.87
N ASP A 578 -20.69 -10.55 8.73
CA ASP A 578 -19.23 -10.45 8.70
C ASP A 578 -18.58 -11.16 7.49
N ARG A 579 -19.29 -12.08 6.80
CA ARG A 579 -18.84 -12.78 5.59
C ARG A 579 -19.30 -12.11 4.29
N ILE A 580 -20.38 -11.33 4.33
CA ILE A 580 -20.92 -10.57 3.20
C ILE A 580 -20.16 -9.25 3.03
N GLU A 581 -19.82 -8.90 1.79
CA GLU A 581 -19.02 -7.71 1.54
C GLU A 581 -19.88 -6.45 1.32
N ILE A 582 -20.05 -5.65 2.37
CA ILE A 582 -20.87 -4.42 2.35
C ILE A 582 -19.96 -3.18 2.37
N GLY A 583 -19.98 -2.34 1.34
CA GLY A 583 -19.05 -1.22 1.18
C GLY A 583 -19.45 -0.17 0.14
N THR A 584 -18.64 0.90 0.04
CA THR A 584 -18.82 1.90 -1.04
C THR A 584 -18.24 1.40 -2.36
N VAL A 585 -18.67 2.03 -3.46
CA VAL A 585 -18.18 1.75 -4.82
C VAL A 585 -16.64 1.82 -4.89
N ASP A 586 -16.02 2.84 -4.30
CA ASP A 586 -14.55 3.00 -4.22
C ASP A 586 -13.88 1.88 -3.42
N GLY A 587 -14.50 1.45 -2.32
CA GLY A 587 -14.00 0.36 -1.47
C GLY A 587 -14.02 -1.01 -2.15
N PHE A 588 -14.88 -1.17 -3.16
CA PHE A 588 -15.06 -2.40 -3.96
C PHE A 588 -14.20 -2.44 -5.23
N GLN A 589 -13.39 -1.41 -5.47
CA GLN A 589 -12.53 -1.30 -6.65
C GLN A 589 -11.58 -2.50 -6.77
N GLY A 590 -11.44 -3.03 -7.99
CA GLY A 590 -10.66 -4.24 -8.28
C GLY A 590 -11.32 -5.59 -7.91
N ARG A 591 -12.42 -5.59 -7.13
CA ARG A 591 -13.13 -6.81 -6.72
C ARG A 591 -14.25 -7.19 -7.69
N GLU A 592 -14.86 -8.35 -7.46
CA GLU A 592 -16.07 -8.87 -8.13
C GLU A 592 -16.79 -9.88 -7.23
N LYS A 593 -18.08 -10.15 -7.50
CA LYS A 593 -18.95 -11.10 -6.77
C LYS A 593 -19.91 -11.79 -7.73
N ASP A 594 -20.42 -12.97 -7.37
CA ASP A 594 -21.45 -13.63 -8.18
C ASP A 594 -22.77 -12.87 -8.16
N ALA A 595 -23.19 -12.40 -6.96
CA ALA A 595 -24.31 -11.51 -6.77
C ALA A 595 -23.85 -10.12 -6.26
N ILE A 596 -24.37 -9.06 -6.87
CA ILE A 596 -24.24 -7.68 -6.37
C ILE A 596 -25.63 -7.08 -6.18
N ILE A 597 -25.82 -6.38 -5.06
CA ILE A 597 -26.98 -5.54 -4.79
C ILE A 597 -26.50 -4.09 -4.70
N ILE A 598 -27.13 -3.16 -5.43
CA ILE A 598 -26.84 -1.73 -5.38
C ILE A 598 -28.04 -0.98 -4.78
N THR A 599 -27.81 -0.17 -3.75
CA THR A 599 -28.79 0.77 -3.18
C THR A 599 -28.40 2.20 -3.55
N MET A 600 -29.27 2.89 -4.29
CA MET A 600 -29.03 4.25 -4.81
C MET A 600 -29.40 5.35 -3.81
N VAL A 601 -30.18 5.04 -2.77
CA VAL A 601 -30.50 5.88 -1.59
C VAL A 601 -31.44 7.05 -1.86
N ARG A 602 -31.28 7.74 -3.00
CA ARG A 602 -31.91 9.04 -3.25
C ARG A 602 -33.36 8.89 -3.68
N SER A 603 -34.24 9.36 -2.80
CA SER A 603 -35.69 9.48 -2.99
C SER A 603 -36.11 10.80 -2.33
N ASN A 604 -36.41 11.81 -3.14
CA ASN A 604 -36.81 13.14 -2.63
C ASN A 604 -37.65 13.92 -3.66
N PRO A 605 -38.63 14.76 -3.21
CA PRO A 605 -39.54 15.48 -4.10
C PRO A 605 -38.87 16.39 -5.14
N ASP A 606 -37.69 16.93 -4.82
CA ASP A 606 -36.94 17.83 -5.71
C ASP A 606 -36.24 17.08 -6.86
N GLY A 607 -36.12 15.75 -6.79
CA GLY A 607 -35.35 14.96 -7.76
C GLY A 607 -33.83 15.14 -7.65
N ARG A 608 -33.32 15.67 -6.53
CA ARG A 608 -31.90 15.99 -6.31
C ARG A 608 -31.09 14.71 -6.17
N CYS A 609 -30.35 14.31 -7.21
CA CYS A 609 -29.54 13.09 -7.22
C CYS A 609 -28.13 13.24 -6.60
N GLY A 610 -27.52 14.43 -6.65
CA GLY A 610 -26.23 14.71 -5.99
C GLY A 610 -25.08 13.81 -6.44
N PHE A 611 -24.45 13.08 -5.50
CA PHE A 611 -23.26 12.23 -5.72
C PHE A 611 -23.45 11.09 -6.74
N LEU A 612 -24.68 10.83 -7.18
CA LEU A 612 -24.99 9.87 -8.25
C LEU A 612 -24.59 10.35 -9.67
N ASP A 613 -24.20 11.62 -9.84
CA ASP A 613 -23.85 12.20 -11.15
C ASP A 613 -22.51 11.69 -11.74
N ASP A 614 -21.60 11.17 -10.91
CA ASP A 614 -20.37 10.54 -11.38
C ASP A 614 -20.65 9.16 -12.01
N GLN A 615 -20.93 9.20 -13.32
CA GLN A 615 -21.23 8.06 -14.19
C GLN A 615 -20.23 6.89 -14.05
N ARG A 616 -18.96 7.18 -13.72
CA ARG A 616 -17.91 6.17 -13.56
C ARG A 616 -18.13 5.32 -12.30
N ARG A 617 -18.80 5.85 -11.27
CA ARG A 617 -19.22 5.08 -10.09
C ARG A 617 -20.27 4.06 -10.46
N THR A 618 -21.30 4.46 -11.20
CA THR A 618 -22.36 3.54 -11.65
C THR A 618 -21.78 2.47 -12.57
N ASN A 619 -20.89 2.83 -13.50
CA ASN A 619 -20.17 1.85 -14.33
C ASN A 619 -19.36 0.85 -13.48
N VAL A 620 -18.57 1.32 -12.51
CA VAL A 620 -17.81 0.43 -11.61
C VAL A 620 -18.75 -0.46 -10.80
N ALA A 621 -19.81 0.08 -10.20
CA ALA A 621 -20.74 -0.66 -9.35
C ALA A 621 -21.45 -1.80 -10.10
N VAL A 622 -22.07 -1.49 -11.25
CA VAL A 622 -22.73 -2.47 -12.12
C VAL A 622 -21.74 -3.57 -12.55
N THR A 623 -20.53 -3.18 -12.95
CA THR A 623 -19.52 -4.11 -13.46
C THR A 623 -18.78 -4.91 -12.36
N ARG A 624 -19.22 -4.85 -11.09
CA ARG A 624 -18.75 -5.76 -10.03
C ARG A 624 -19.47 -7.12 -10.07
N ALA A 625 -20.66 -7.19 -10.65
CA ALA A 625 -21.45 -8.41 -10.73
C ALA A 625 -20.85 -9.43 -11.71
N ARG A 626 -21.08 -10.72 -11.48
CA ARG A 626 -20.82 -11.79 -12.45
C ARG A 626 -22.13 -12.35 -13.01
N ARG A 627 -22.95 -12.93 -12.13
CA ARG A 627 -24.15 -13.73 -12.49
C ARG A 627 -25.45 -12.99 -12.23
N HIS A 628 -25.50 -12.16 -11.20
CA HIS A 628 -26.73 -11.47 -10.77
C HIS A 628 -26.43 -10.04 -10.29
N LEU A 629 -27.26 -9.10 -10.74
CA LEU A 629 -27.26 -7.72 -10.30
C LEU A 629 -28.69 -7.30 -9.92
N ALA A 630 -28.90 -6.95 -8.65
CA ALA A 630 -30.10 -6.27 -8.18
C ALA A 630 -29.83 -4.78 -7.99
N VAL A 631 -30.74 -3.92 -8.46
CA VAL A 631 -30.69 -2.47 -8.26
C VAL A 631 -31.93 -2.06 -7.48
N VAL A 632 -31.72 -1.38 -6.35
CA VAL A 632 -32.75 -0.76 -5.50
C VAL A 632 -32.65 0.75 -5.67
N CYS A 633 -33.74 1.39 -6.12
CA CYS A 633 -33.82 2.84 -6.25
C CYS A 633 -35.26 3.35 -6.43
N ASP A 634 -35.51 4.61 -6.06
CA ASP A 634 -36.64 5.36 -6.57
C ASP A 634 -36.34 5.78 -8.01
N THR A 635 -37.01 5.16 -8.98
CA THR A 635 -36.81 5.52 -10.39
C THR A 635 -37.29 6.92 -10.74
N THR A 636 -38.22 7.51 -9.98
CA THR A 636 -38.74 8.87 -10.21
C THR A 636 -37.70 9.92 -9.83
N THR A 637 -36.99 9.75 -8.71
CA THR A 637 -35.83 10.59 -8.36
C THR A 637 -34.66 10.33 -9.31
N VAL A 638 -34.19 9.09 -9.47
CA VAL A 638 -32.91 8.88 -10.21
C VAL A 638 -33.03 9.18 -11.71
N SER A 639 -34.21 9.03 -12.33
CA SER A 639 -34.43 9.36 -13.76
C SER A 639 -34.36 10.86 -14.06
N ARG A 640 -34.16 11.73 -13.06
CA ARG A 640 -33.91 13.17 -13.25
C ARG A 640 -32.51 13.46 -13.79
N LEU A 641 -31.54 12.56 -13.58
CA LEU A 641 -30.25 12.61 -14.29
C LEU A 641 -30.37 11.87 -15.63
N PRO A 642 -30.11 12.51 -16.79
CA PRO A 642 -30.29 11.89 -18.10
C PRO A 642 -29.48 10.60 -18.33
N PHE A 643 -28.35 10.45 -17.63
CA PHE A 643 -27.55 9.22 -17.62
C PHE A 643 -28.25 8.07 -16.87
N LEU A 644 -28.76 8.33 -15.67
CA LEU A 644 -29.49 7.32 -14.90
C LEU A 644 -30.86 7.02 -15.51
N GLN A 645 -31.48 7.98 -16.20
CA GLN A 645 -32.67 7.74 -17.02
C GLN A 645 -32.44 6.66 -18.09
N ARG A 646 -31.30 6.71 -18.81
CA ARG A 646 -30.92 5.65 -19.77
C ARG A 646 -30.65 4.31 -19.08
N PHE A 647 -30.02 4.32 -17.91
CA PHE A 647 -29.81 3.11 -17.12
C PHE A 647 -31.14 2.48 -16.66
N VAL A 648 -32.07 3.28 -16.13
CA VAL A 648 -33.43 2.82 -15.76
C VAL A 648 -34.20 2.33 -16.99
N GLN A 649 -34.04 2.95 -18.16
CA GLN A 649 -34.64 2.46 -19.41
C GLN A 649 -34.06 1.10 -19.84
N HIS A 650 -32.75 0.87 -19.68
CA HIS A 650 -32.15 -0.45 -19.88
C HIS A 650 -32.72 -1.47 -18.89
N LEU A 651 -32.72 -1.15 -17.58
CA LEU A 651 -33.29 -2.02 -16.55
C LEU A 651 -34.75 -2.39 -16.87
N ARG A 652 -35.60 -1.41 -17.20
CA ARG A 652 -37.00 -1.63 -17.58
C ARG A 652 -37.22 -2.44 -18.88
N SER A 653 -36.18 -2.66 -19.67
CA SER A 653 -36.25 -3.52 -20.88
C SER A 653 -35.56 -4.88 -20.73
N ALA A 654 -34.69 -5.07 -19.72
CA ALA A 654 -33.84 -6.26 -19.59
C ALA A 654 -33.84 -6.94 -18.20
N ALA A 655 -34.46 -6.34 -17.19
CA ALA A 655 -34.52 -6.86 -15.81
C ALA A 655 -35.87 -7.51 -15.48
N ASP A 656 -35.91 -8.35 -14.44
CA ASP A 656 -37.13 -8.59 -13.67
C ASP A 656 -37.42 -7.34 -12.85
N CYS A 657 -38.44 -6.57 -13.23
CA CYS A 657 -38.81 -5.31 -12.59
C CYS A 657 -39.90 -5.56 -11.55
N ARG A 658 -39.68 -5.06 -10.33
CA ARG A 658 -40.54 -5.27 -9.16
C ARG A 658 -40.81 -3.95 -8.45
N SER A 659 -41.97 -3.83 -7.79
CA SER A 659 -42.19 -2.77 -6.81
C SER A 659 -41.60 -3.17 -5.46
N ALA A 660 -41.14 -2.21 -4.66
CA ALA A 660 -40.81 -2.44 -3.25
C ALA A 660 -42.02 -2.98 -2.46
N ALA A 661 -43.24 -2.65 -2.84
CA ALA A 661 -44.48 -3.16 -2.24
C ALA A 661 -44.67 -4.69 -2.40
N GLU A 662 -44.03 -5.34 -3.40
CA GLU A 662 -44.01 -6.81 -3.47
C GLU A 662 -43.30 -7.43 -2.26
N TYR A 663 -42.36 -6.72 -1.64
CA TYR A 663 -41.52 -7.23 -0.55
C TYR A 663 -42.04 -6.90 0.85
N ASP A 664 -43.16 -6.17 0.99
CA ASP A 664 -43.80 -5.88 2.29
C ASP A 664 -44.95 -6.84 2.62
N HIS A 665 -45.29 -7.77 1.71
CA HIS A 665 -46.23 -8.86 1.96
C HIS A 665 -45.58 -10.17 2.44
N ASP A 666 -44.27 -10.37 2.18
CA ASP A 666 -43.49 -11.54 2.61
C ASP A 666 -43.33 -11.71 4.14
N ASP A 667 -43.88 -10.80 4.96
CA ASP A 667 -43.81 -10.85 6.43
C ASP A 667 -45.03 -11.56 7.09
N ASP A 668 -46.06 -11.96 6.33
CA ASP A 668 -47.26 -12.68 6.84
C ASP A 668 -47.33 -14.19 6.45
N ASP A 669 -46.62 -14.66 5.42
CA ASP A 669 -46.80 -16.00 4.80
C ASP A 669 -45.71 -17.07 5.14
N GLU A 670 -44.83 -16.85 6.13
CA GLU A 670 -43.86 -17.87 6.60
C GLU A 670 -44.48 -18.89 7.61
N ASP A 671 -45.56 -19.62 7.25
CA ASP A 671 -46.01 -20.80 8.04
C ASP A 671 -46.95 -21.83 7.34
N GLU A 672 -47.05 -21.92 6.00
CA GLU A 672 -47.86 -22.98 5.35
C GLU A 672 -47.33 -23.46 3.96
N ASP A 673 -46.20 -24.18 3.95
CA ASP A 673 -45.62 -24.84 2.75
C ASP A 673 -45.56 -26.37 2.99
N GLU A 674 -46.74 -27.01 3.12
CA GLU A 674 -46.87 -28.46 3.31
C GLU A 674 -46.62 -29.18 1.97
N CYS A 675 -45.51 -29.92 1.90
CA CYS A 675 -44.97 -30.47 0.66
C CYS A 675 -45.59 -31.82 0.28
N ASP A 676 -46.76 -31.78 -0.36
CA ASP A 676 -47.38 -32.98 -0.94
C ASP A 676 -46.74 -33.37 -2.29
N GLU A 677 -46.61 -34.68 -2.54
CA GLU A 677 -45.85 -35.22 -3.67
C GLU A 677 -46.64 -35.28 -4.99
N CYS A 678 -45.95 -35.62 -6.08
CA CYS A 678 -46.52 -35.76 -7.41
C CYS A 678 -47.40 -37.02 -7.57
N ASP A 679 -48.48 -36.92 -8.35
CA ASP A 679 -48.62 -37.76 -9.55
C ASP A 679 -49.55 -37.14 -10.63
N GLN A 680 -49.80 -37.90 -11.69
CA GLN A 680 -50.35 -37.48 -12.99
C GLN A 680 -51.88 -37.59 -13.12
N GLY A 681 -52.46 -36.73 -13.96
CA GLY A 681 -53.28 -37.22 -15.08
C GLY A 681 -54.81 -37.18 -15.00
N ALA A 682 -55.38 -36.17 -15.68
CA ALA A 682 -56.57 -36.22 -16.54
C ALA A 682 -58.00 -36.52 -15.99
N ASP A 683 -58.95 -35.90 -16.71
CA ASP A 683 -60.37 -36.22 -16.84
C ASP A 683 -61.37 -36.01 -15.68
N VAL A 684 -62.64 -35.99 -16.09
CA VAL A 684 -63.84 -35.30 -15.57
C VAL A 684 -65.05 -36.09 -16.15
N PRO A 685 -66.27 -36.24 -15.55
CA PRO A 685 -66.90 -35.56 -14.40
C PRO A 685 -67.75 -36.46 -13.42
N VAL A 686 -68.49 -35.80 -12.49
CA VAL A 686 -69.73 -36.21 -11.74
C VAL A 686 -69.69 -37.42 -10.78
N VAL A 687 -70.28 -37.23 -9.57
CA VAL A 687 -71.39 -38.03 -8.95
C VAL A 687 -71.39 -37.86 -7.42
N GLU A 688 -72.45 -37.28 -6.85
CA GLU A 688 -72.80 -37.49 -5.43
C GLU A 688 -73.38 -38.89 -5.23
N PRO A 689 -73.17 -39.52 -4.06
CA PRO A 689 -74.37 -39.71 -3.23
C PRO A 689 -74.13 -39.62 -1.71
N SER A 690 -74.75 -38.61 -1.10
CA SER A 690 -75.69 -38.74 0.03
C SER A 690 -75.40 -39.67 1.25
N ALA A 691 -75.50 -39.05 2.43
CA ALA A 691 -76.42 -39.41 3.54
C ALA A 691 -75.99 -40.33 4.71
N ARG A 692 -76.36 -39.84 5.92
CA ARG A 692 -76.64 -40.56 7.20
C ARG A 692 -75.45 -41.16 7.97
N ASP A 693 -75.47 -41.28 9.30
CA ASP A 693 -76.35 -40.72 10.36
C ASP A 693 -75.55 -40.72 11.68
N GLY A 694 -75.88 -39.86 12.66
CA GLY A 694 -75.26 -39.93 14.00
C GLY A 694 -75.40 -38.69 14.88
N ALA A 695 -76.45 -38.63 15.72
CA ALA A 695 -76.70 -37.49 16.60
C ALA A 695 -75.83 -37.48 17.88
N GLY A 696 -75.41 -36.29 18.32
CA GLY A 696 -74.78 -36.06 19.62
C GLY A 696 -74.97 -34.60 20.08
N GLN A 697 -75.66 -34.39 21.20
CA GLN A 697 -76.02 -33.04 21.70
C GLN A 697 -75.00 -32.50 22.71
N GLY A 698 -74.70 -31.20 22.65
CA GLY A 698 -73.95 -30.48 23.69
C GLY A 698 -73.59 -29.06 23.25
N GLY A 699 -74.15 -28.04 23.90
CA GLY A 699 -74.02 -26.65 23.45
C GLY A 699 -73.54 -25.66 24.51
N LYS A 700 -73.02 -24.51 24.04
CA LYS A 700 -72.51 -23.33 24.79
C LYS A 700 -71.14 -23.61 25.47
N ALA A 701 -70.16 -22.69 25.51
CA ALA A 701 -70.16 -21.25 25.20
C ALA A 701 -68.80 -20.76 24.67
N ARG A 702 -68.74 -19.53 24.15
CA ARG A 702 -67.48 -18.80 23.85
C ARG A 702 -66.75 -18.43 25.16
N LEU A 703 -65.44 -18.65 25.21
CA LEU A 703 -64.51 -18.01 26.16
C LEU A 703 -63.28 -17.49 25.41
N SER A 704 -62.58 -16.50 25.98
CA SER A 704 -61.66 -15.63 25.24
C SER A 704 -60.21 -16.13 25.19
N ALA A 705 -59.45 -15.65 24.19
CA ALA A 705 -58.07 -16.05 23.92
C ALA A 705 -57.10 -15.86 25.09
N LYS A 706 -57.43 -15.03 26.09
CA LYS A 706 -56.58 -14.73 27.24
C LYS A 706 -56.45 -15.89 28.26
N GLN A 707 -57.26 -16.95 28.14
CA GLN A 707 -57.22 -18.12 29.03
C GLN A 707 -56.59 -19.38 28.40
N ARG A 708 -56.38 -19.45 27.08
CA ARG A 708 -55.71 -20.60 26.44
C ARG A 708 -54.19 -20.62 26.66
N ARG A 709 -53.56 -19.46 26.88
CA ARG A 709 -52.09 -19.32 26.98
C ARG A 709 -51.44 -19.90 28.25
N GLN A 710 -52.19 -20.63 29.08
CA GLN A 710 -51.73 -21.20 30.36
C GLN A 710 -51.76 -22.74 30.41
N LEU A 711 -52.26 -23.42 29.37
CA LEU A 711 -52.46 -24.88 29.36
C LEU A 711 -51.84 -25.61 28.15
N GLN A 712 -50.64 -25.20 27.71
CA GLN A 712 -49.80 -26.00 26.80
C GLN A 712 -48.29 -25.80 27.04
N ARG A 713 -47.89 -25.86 28.33
CA ARG A 713 -46.48 -26.03 28.75
C ARG A 713 -46.34 -27.30 29.60
N LYS A 714 -46.48 -28.46 28.95
CA LYS A 714 -46.10 -29.80 29.44
C LYS A 714 -46.29 -30.84 28.33
N ALA A 715 -45.47 -31.90 28.35
CA ALA A 715 -45.26 -32.90 27.29
C ALA A 715 -44.54 -32.31 26.04
N VAL A 716 -43.47 -32.90 25.49
CA VAL A 716 -42.71 -34.11 25.87
C VAL A 716 -41.20 -33.86 25.81
N ALA A 717 -40.48 -34.15 26.91
CA ALA A 717 -39.07 -34.57 27.00
C ALA A 717 -38.78 -34.88 28.49
N GLU A 718 -38.02 -35.90 28.90
CA GLU A 718 -37.59 -37.13 28.23
C GLU A 718 -37.32 -38.18 29.35
N THR A 719 -37.33 -39.48 29.05
CA THR A 719 -37.19 -40.53 30.10
C THR A 719 -35.74 -40.95 30.34
N GLY A 720 -35.09 -40.40 31.37
CA GLY A 720 -33.78 -40.83 31.86
C GLY A 720 -33.51 -40.40 33.32
N ALA A 721 -33.35 -41.36 34.23
CA ALA A 721 -33.17 -41.16 35.68
C ALA A 721 -31.79 -41.75 36.13
N PRO A 722 -31.32 -41.63 37.40
CA PRO A 722 -31.97 -41.04 38.58
C PRO A 722 -31.11 -40.16 39.55
N LYS A 723 -31.80 -39.25 40.26
CA LYS A 723 -31.66 -38.82 41.69
C LYS A 723 -30.28 -38.72 42.38
N ILE A 724 -30.06 -37.59 43.09
CA ILE A 724 -30.03 -37.52 44.58
C ILE A 724 -29.98 -36.05 45.09
N ALA A 725 -30.67 -35.79 46.21
CA ALA A 725 -30.61 -34.63 47.13
C ALA A 725 -30.71 -33.18 46.57
N GLU A 726 -31.81 -32.51 46.92
CA GLU A 726 -32.03 -31.08 46.68
C GLU A 726 -31.44 -30.18 47.79
N ARG A 727 -31.21 -28.90 47.45
CA ARG A 727 -31.08 -27.78 48.40
C ARG A 727 -31.86 -26.59 47.79
N PRO A 728 -32.66 -25.83 48.57
CA PRO A 728 -33.68 -24.93 48.00
C PRO A 728 -33.12 -23.75 47.19
N PRO A 729 -33.90 -23.19 46.25
CA PRO A 729 -33.45 -22.13 45.35
C PRO A 729 -33.25 -20.78 46.05
N ALA A 730 -32.33 -19.98 45.51
CA ALA A 730 -32.12 -18.60 45.96
C ALA A 730 -33.18 -17.64 45.37
N SER A 731 -33.51 -16.60 46.12
CA SER A 731 -34.46 -15.55 45.72
C SER A 731 -33.88 -14.63 44.63
N THR A 732 -34.68 -14.34 43.59
CA THR A 732 -34.41 -13.25 42.64
C THR A 732 -34.34 -11.89 43.33
N PHE A 733 -33.42 -11.02 42.89
CA PHE A 733 -33.23 -9.69 43.46
C PHE A 733 -34.11 -8.64 42.78
N ASP A 734 -34.61 -7.67 43.55
CA ASP A 734 -35.45 -6.58 43.05
C ASP A 734 -34.61 -5.31 42.80
N MET A 735 -34.36 -5.03 41.52
CA MET A 735 -33.61 -3.85 41.09
C MET A 735 -34.36 -2.52 41.29
N GLU A 736 -35.69 -2.50 41.30
CA GLU A 736 -36.44 -1.26 41.54
C GLU A 736 -36.41 -0.87 43.02
N ALA A 737 -36.59 -1.85 43.91
CA ALA A 737 -36.38 -1.66 45.35
C ALA A 737 -34.93 -1.22 45.67
N ALA A 738 -33.94 -1.77 44.96
CA ALA A 738 -32.54 -1.34 45.09
C ALA A 738 -32.34 0.12 44.65
N ARG A 739 -32.85 0.50 43.46
CA ARG A 739 -32.75 1.87 42.93
C ARG A 739 -33.48 2.89 43.82
N ALA A 740 -34.65 2.53 44.37
CA ALA A 740 -35.36 3.34 45.36
C ALA A 740 -34.54 3.54 46.65
N THR A 741 -33.93 2.46 47.16
CA THR A 741 -33.07 2.47 48.35
C THR A 741 -31.85 3.38 48.16
N ILE A 742 -31.19 3.32 47.01
CA ILE A 742 -30.02 4.15 46.67
C ILE A 742 -30.39 5.64 46.63
N ARG A 743 -31.53 6.00 46.02
CA ARG A 743 -32.03 7.39 46.02
C ARG A 743 -32.27 7.91 47.44
N GLY A 744 -32.83 7.08 48.32
CA GLY A 744 -33.18 7.41 49.71
C GLY A 744 -32.01 7.53 50.71
N LEU A 745 -30.77 7.24 50.31
CA LEU A 745 -29.59 7.31 51.20
C LEU A 745 -29.39 8.72 51.79
N ARG A 746 -29.26 8.83 53.13
CA ARG A 746 -28.94 10.09 53.83
C ARG A 746 -27.42 10.35 53.90
N PRO A 747 -26.96 11.60 54.13
CA PRO A 747 -25.53 11.92 54.16
C PRO A 747 -24.73 11.16 55.23
N GLY A 748 -23.74 10.40 54.79
CA GLY A 748 -22.95 9.48 55.59
C GLY A 748 -23.58 8.10 55.82
N GLN A 749 -24.75 7.83 55.23
CA GLN A 749 -25.36 6.51 55.24
C GLN A 749 -24.81 5.67 54.10
N GLU A 750 -24.45 4.43 54.42
CA GLU A 750 -24.00 3.39 53.49
C GLU A 750 -25.01 2.24 53.52
N VAL A 751 -25.27 1.62 52.36
CA VAL A 751 -26.05 0.40 52.21
C VAL A 751 -25.23 -0.60 51.41
N SER A 752 -25.14 -1.83 51.91
CA SER A 752 -24.55 -2.97 51.23
C SER A 752 -25.62 -3.89 50.65
N PHE A 753 -25.35 -4.45 49.48
CA PHE A 753 -26.17 -5.42 48.79
C PHE A 753 -25.45 -6.78 48.78
N PRO A 754 -26.18 -7.90 48.96
CA PRO A 754 -25.58 -9.19 49.29
C PRO A 754 -24.69 -9.76 48.18
N ALA A 755 -23.74 -10.63 48.56
CA ALA A 755 -22.84 -11.27 47.61
C ALA A 755 -23.55 -12.19 46.59
N SER A 756 -24.81 -12.56 46.85
CA SER A 756 -25.68 -13.34 45.97
C SER A 756 -26.12 -12.64 44.68
N LEU A 757 -25.86 -11.33 44.52
CA LEU A 757 -26.07 -10.65 43.24
C LEU A 757 -25.27 -11.32 42.11
N SER A 758 -25.86 -11.41 40.93
CA SER A 758 -25.15 -11.75 39.68
C SER A 758 -24.15 -10.66 39.29
N SER A 759 -23.32 -10.95 38.30
CA SER A 759 -22.41 -9.95 37.71
C SER A 759 -23.16 -8.78 37.05
N TYR A 760 -24.37 -9.03 36.53
CA TYR A 760 -25.19 -8.02 35.83
C TYR A 760 -25.90 -7.09 36.82
N GLU A 761 -26.60 -7.63 37.81
CA GLU A 761 -27.27 -6.80 38.85
C GLU A 761 -26.24 -5.97 39.64
N ARG A 762 -25.08 -6.55 39.94
CA ARG A 762 -23.96 -5.84 40.59
C ARG A 762 -23.35 -4.74 39.69
N MET A 763 -23.46 -4.87 38.36
CA MET A 763 -23.06 -3.81 37.42
C MET A 763 -24.09 -2.66 37.42
N GLU A 764 -25.39 -2.97 37.35
CA GLU A 764 -26.45 -1.94 37.41
C GLU A 764 -26.41 -1.13 38.71
N VAL A 765 -26.21 -1.79 39.86
CA VAL A 765 -26.09 -1.11 41.17
C VAL A 765 -24.93 -0.11 41.18
N HIS A 766 -23.81 -0.41 40.53
CA HIS A 766 -22.67 0.50 40.41
C HIS A 766 -22.95 1.64 39.44
N GLN A 767 -23.45 1.35 38.24
CA GLN A 767 -23.77 2.39 37.25
C GLN A 767 -24.78 3.40 37.80
N PHE A 768 -25.86 2.93 38.44
CA PHE A 768 -26.88 3.79 39.01
C PHE A 768 -26.39 4.61 40.21
N ALA A 769 -25.41 4.11 40.97
CA ALA A 769 -24.74 4.86 42.03
C ALA A 769 -23.84 5.97 41.46
N GLU A 770 -23.13 5.71 40.36
CA GLU A 770 -22.31 6.68 39.63
C GLU A 770 -23.18 7.80 39.03
N GLU A 771 -24.29 7.43 38.36
CA GLU A 771 -25.32 8.37 37.86
C GLU A 771 -25.92 9.25 38.96
N CYS A 772 -26.06 8.72 40.18
CA CYS A 772 -26.53 9.47 41.35
C CYS A 772 -25.43 10.30 42.06
N GLY A 773 -24.18 10.28 41.58
CA GLY A 773 -23.05 11.00 42.18
C GLY A 773 -22.64 10.49 43.56
N LEU A 774 -22.81 9.20 43.83
CA LEU A 774 -22.54 8.56 45.12
C LEU A 774 -21.19 7.86 45.13
N GLN A 775 -20.66 7.55 46.32
CA GLN A 775 -19.50 6.68 46.46
C GLN A 775 -19.97 5.22 46.41
N HIS A 776 -19.33 4.37 45.62
CA HIS A 776 -19.68 2.95 45.52
C HIS A 776 -18.43 2.07 45.37
N GLY A 777 -18.55 0.81 45.77
CA GLY A 777 -17.44 -0.15 45.69
C GLY A 777 -17.89 -1.60 45.91
N SER A 778 -17.02 -2.55 45.57
CA SER A 778 -17.21 -3.96 45.89
C SER A 778 -16.07 -4.45 46.78
N SER A 779 -16.41 -5.13 47.87
CA SER A 779 -15.47 -5.54 48.92
C SER A 779 -15.76 -6.99 49.36
N GLY A 780 -14.74 -7.66 49.91
CA GLY A 780 -14.78 -9.11 50.16
C GLY A 780 -14.15 -9.93 49.02
N ALA A 781 -13.71 -11.14 49.35
CA ALA A 781 -13.08 -12.09 48.42
C ALA A 781 -14.09 -13.15 47.94
N ASP A 782 -13.88 -13.64 46.72
CA ASP A 782 -14.62 -14.74 46.09
C ASP A 782 -16.15 -14.72 46.35
N ARG A 783 -16.65 -15.64 47.18
CA ARG A 783 -18.08 -15.87 47.42
C ARG A 783 -18.73 -14.89 48.39
N ASP A 784 -17.95 -14.17 49.20
CA ASP A 784 -18.44 -13.19 50.17
C ASP A 784 -18.37 -11.75 49.65
N ARG A 785 -18.14 -11.56 48.34
CA ARG A 785 -17.97 -10.26 47.69
C ARG A 785 -19.28 -9.48 47.54
N TYR A 786 -19.58 -8.62 48.50
CA TYR A 786 -20.71 -7.68 48.47
C TYR A 786 -20.35 -6.39 47.72
N CYS A 787 -21.37 -5.63 47.30
CA CYS A 787 -21.20 -4.24 46.86
C CYS A 787 -21.87 -3.28 47.84
N TRP A 788 -21.36 -2.06 47.94
CA TRP A 788 -21.85 -1.03 48.84
C TRP A 788 -21.95 0.31 48.12
N VAL A 789 -22.93 1.12 48.54
CA VAL A 789 -23.19 2.47 48.04
C VAL A 789 -23.38 3.40 49.23
N ARG A 790 -22.66 4.53 49.23
CA ARG A 790 -22.66 5.54 50.31
C ARG A 790 -22.86 6.93 49.75
N ARG A 791 -23.78 7.70 50.34
CA ARG A 791 -23.82 9.16 50.13
C ARG A 791 -22.78 9.82 51.05
N PRO A 792 -21.78 10.55 50.55
CA PRO A 792 -20.81 11.24 51.42
C PRO A 792 -21.48 12.32 52.28
N ARG A 793 -20.86 12.69 53.40
CA ARG A 793 -21.23 13.89 54.15
C ARG A 793 -20.60 15.12 53.50
N ARG A 794 -21.35 16.23 53.48
CA ARG A 794 -20.77 17.56 53.25
C ARG A 794 -20.27 18.08 54.59
N ASP A 795 -18.97 17.98 54.81
CA ASP A 795 -18.31 18.80 55.83
C ASP A 795 -18.09 20.22 55.27
N PRO A 796 -18.12 21.28 56.12
CA PRO A 796 -17.83 22.64 55.66
C PRO A 796 -16.38 22.79 55.18
N PRO A 797 -16.07 23.75 54.27
CA PRO A 797 -14.71 23.96 53.79
C PRO A 797 -13.80 24.49 54.90
N VAL A 798 -12.86 23.65 55.36
CA VAL A 798 -11.81 24.05 56.30
C VAL A 798 -10.66 24.72 55.55
N ALA A 799 -10.37 25.98 55.90
CA ALA A 799 -9.28 26.73 55.29
C ALA A 799 -7.90 26.23 55.73
N SER A 800 -7.12 25.66 54.79
CA SER A 800 -5.73 25.27 55.03
C SER A 800 -4.80 26.50 55.04
N ARG A 801 -4.25 26.82 56.21
CA ARG A 801 -3.34 27.96 56.42
C ARG A 801 -1.97 27.72 55.77
N ALA A 802 -1.35 28.78 55.27
CA ALA A 802 0.05 28.76 54.84
C ALA A 802 1.01 28.60 56.03
N PRO A 803 2.16 27.91 55.88
CA PRO A 803 3.32 28.07 56.76
C PRO A 803 3.94 29.45 56.57
N ALA A 804 4.47 30.04 57.64
CA ALA A 804 5.10 31.36 57.60
C ALA A 804 6.56 31.31 57.10
N ALA A 805 7.06 32.45 56.62
CA ALA A 805 8.42 32.59 56.08
C ALA A 805 9.50 32.67 57.18
N ALA A 806 10.72 32.27 56.81
CA ALA A 806 11.97 32.66 57.47
C ALA A 806 12.79 33.55 56.51
N ALA A 807 13.55 34.50 57.05
CA ALA A 807 14.21 35.56 56.28
C ALA A 807 15.49 35.08 55.53
N PRO A 808 15.89 35.75 54.44
CA PRO A 808 17.03 35.33 53.62
C PRO A 808 18.38 35.89 54.13
N SER A 809 19.47 35.20 53.78
CA SER A 809 20.77 35.81 53.53
C SER A 809 21.03 35.83 52.02
N ALA A 810 21.72 36.86 51.53
CA ALA A 810 21.81 37.15 50.11
C ALA A 810 23.19 36.84 49.52
N GLN A 811 23.22 36.52 48.23
CA GLN A 811 24.15 37.21 47.33
C GLN A 811 23.60 37.33 45.89
N ASP A 812 23.51 38.59 45.49
CA ASP A 812 23.53 39.18 44.15
C ASP A 812 22.39 38.99 43.13
N ARG A 813 22.19 40.11 42.39
CA ARG A 813 21.17 40.38 41.36
C ARG A 813 21.77 40.03 39.97
N ILE A 814 21.07 40.05 38.83
CA ILE A 814 20.49 41.23 38.15
C ILE A 814 19.47 40.75 37.07
N GLN A 815 18.18 41.11 37.26
CA GLN A 815 17.29 41.90 36.38
C GLN A 815 17.74 42.11 34.89
N ILE A 816 16.95 42.22 33.81
CA ILE A 816 15.59 42.72 33.45
C ILE A 816 15.22 42.03 32.09
N ALA A 817 14.00 42.01 31.52
CA ALA A 817 12.63 41.75 31.98
C ALA A 817 11.69 41.83 30.73
N ASP A 818 10.48 41.28 30.89
CA ASP A 818 9.20 41.66 30.23
C ASP A 818 8.94 41.45 28.73
N VAL A 819 7.62 41.39 28.44
CA VAL A 819 6.96 40.86 27.24
C VAL A 819 5.68 41.66 26.98
N LEU A 820 5.44 42.05 25.73
CA LEU A 820 4.11 42.22 25.12
C LEU A 820 4.22 41.63 23.70
N VAL A 821 3.38 40.69 23.25
CA VAL A 821 1.92 40.75 23.04
C VAL A 821 1.58 41.71 21.89
N VAL A 822 0.93 41.17 20.86
CA VAL A 822 0.35 41.84 19.71
C VAL A 822 -1.02 41.23 19.49
N GLU A 823 -2.02 42.08 19.26
CA GLU A 823 -3.33 41.71 18.71
C GLU A 823 -3.51 42.51 17.40
N ASP A 824 -4.21 41.94 16.44
CA ASP A 824 -4.40 42.48 15.09
C ASP A 824 -5.59 43.46 15.03
N GLU A 825 -5.58 44.41 14.08
CA GLU A 825 -6.67 44.59 13.08
C GLU A 825 -6.40 45.76 12.10
N ASP A 826 -6.66 45.48 10.82
CA ASP A 826 -7.09 46.32 9.67
C ASP A 826 -6.73 47.81 9.50
N GLY A 827 -6.39 48.17 8.24
CA GLY A 827 -6.88 49.41 7.61
C GLY A 827 -5.90 50.23 6.73
N ASN A 828 -5.98 50.01 5.40
CA ASN A 828 -5.79 50.97 4.28
C ASN A 828 -4.56 51.90 4.14
N ASP A 829 -4.27 52.25 2.88
CA ASP A 829 -3.91 53.57 2.29
C ASP A 829 -2.87 54.49 3.00
N ASP A 830 -1.88 55.12 2.36
CA ASP A 830 -1.51 55.33 0.93
C ASP A 830 0.05 55.45 0.80
N ASP A 831 0.53 55.81 -0.40
CA ASP A 831 1.73 56.61 -0.80
C ASP A 831 2.79 57.04 0.27
N GLU A 832 4.08 57.26 -0.05
CA GLU A 832 4.64 57.91 -1.26
C GLU A 832 6.14 57.56 -1.49
N GLU A 833 6.77 58.09 -2.56
CA GLU A 833 8.19 57.89 -2.94
C GLU A 833 9.18 58.71 -2.05
N ASP A 834 10.44 58.30 -1.87
CA ASP A 834 11.64 58.71 -2.65
C ASP A 834 12.84 57.77 -2.28
N GLY A 835 13.97 57.62 -2.99
CA GLY A 835 14.83 58.62 -3.65
C GLY A 835 16.01 59.02 -2.72
N VAL A 836 17.29 59.19 -3.10
CA VAL A 836 18.03 59.21 -4.39
C VAL A 836 19.56 58.96 -4.13
N ALA A 837 20.31 58.40 -5.11
CA ALA A 837 21.78 58.44 -5.38
C ALA A 837 22.85 58.06 -4.29
N GLU A 838 23.77 57.11 -4.54
CA GLU A 838 25.14 57.22 -5.16
C GLU A 838 26.23 58.01 -4.39
N ASN A 839 27.43 57.40 -4.16
CA ASN A 839 28.68 57.69 -4.90
C ASN A 839 29.84 56.72 -4.50
N GLU A 840 31.02 56.82 -5.13
CA GLU A 840 32.11 55.82 -5.12
C GLU A 840 33.42 56.14 -4.31
N THR A 841 34.30 55.12 -4.24
CA THR A 841 35.80 55.15 -4.29
C THR A 841 36.74 55.38 -3.07
N ARG A 842 37.58 54.34 -2.87
CA ARG A 842 39.08 54.32 -2.71
C ARG A 842 39.81 54.62 -1.38
N THR A 843 41.03 54.08 -1.30
CA THR A 843 41.97 53.83 -0.17
C THR A 843 43.20 54.75 -0.09
N PRO A 844 43.83 54.96 1.10
CA PRO A 844 45.18 54.40 1.43
C PRO A 844 45.34 54.01 2.95
N ALA A 845 46.35 53.34 3.55
CA ALA A 845 47.72 52.81 3.25
C ALA A 845 48.94 53.72 3.56
N ALA A 846 50.10 53.30 4.13
CA ALA A 846 50.52 52.13 4.95
C ALA A 846 51.99 52.30 5.51
N ALA A 847 52.40 51.69 6.65
CA ALA A 847 53.79 51.75 7.20
C ALA A 847 54.27 50.46 7.95
N VAL A 848 55.40 49.78 7.60
CA VAL A 848 56.84 49.86 8.05
C VAL A 848 57.11 49.23 9.45
N LYS A 849 57.76 48.06 9.69
CA LYS A 849 59.04 47.36 9.28
C LYS A 849 60.21 47.51 10.30
N PRO A 850 61.25 46.61 10.38
CA PRO A 850 61.64 45.45 9.54
C PRO A 850 61.35 44.07 10.20
N SER A 851 62.16 43.02 10.49
CA SER A 851 63.58 42.54 10.32
C SER A 851 63.65 41.04 10.79
N LYS A 852 64.56 40.07 10.46
CA LYS A 852 65.65 39.79 9.48
C LYS A 852 66.08 38.28 9.55
N ASN A 853 66.16 37.53 8.43
CA ASN A 853 67.04 36.34 8.15
C ASN A 853 66.91 34.99 8.94
N LYS A 854 67.22 33.77 8.43
CA LYS A 854 67.78 33.18 7.16
C LYS A 854 66.90 31.95 6.73
N ARG A 855 66.46 31.77 5.47
CA ARG A 855 67.05 30.96 4.33
C ARG A 855 67.26 29.45 4.62
N VAL A 856 66.97 28.47 3.72
CA VAL A 856 67.20 28.41 2.24
C VAL A 856 66.12 27.64 1.41
N ARG A 857 65.69 28.28 0.30
CA ARG A 857 65.18 27.80 -1.04
C ARG A 857 64.58 26.38 -1.28
N LYS A 858 63.41 26.39 -1.93
CA LYS A 858 63.04 25.55 -3.11
C LYS A 858 63.01 26.44 -4.38
N LYS A 859 63.09 25.87 -5.59
CA LYS A 859 62.70 26.57 -6.84
C LYS A 859 62.27 25.60 -7.95
N LYS A 860 61.38 26.06 -8.84
CA LYS A 860 60.81 25.35 -10.01
C LYS A 860 60.97 26.26 -11.24
N LYS A 861 61.09 25.71 -12.46
CA LYS A 861 61.01 26.47 -13.73
C LYS A 861 60.15 25.72 -14.77
N LYS A 862 59.98 26.30 -15.96
CA LYS A 862 58.75 26.19 -16.79
C LYS A 862 59.09 26.25 -18.29
N ALA A 863 58.55 25.31 -19.10
CA ALA A 863 58.25 25.40 -20.55
C ALA A 863 59.44 25.67 -21.54
N GLN A 864 59.37 25.45 -22.88
CA GLN A 864 58.33 24.88 -23.77
C GLN A 864 58.91 24.42 -25.15
N ALA A 865 58.13 23.62 -25.90
CA ALA A 865 57.97 23.61 -27.37
C ALA A 865 58.91 22.84 -28.36
N SER A 866 58.24 22.34 -29.43
CA SER A 866 58.69 21.97 -30.81
C SER A 866 59.45 20.66 -31.09
N ALA A 867 59.23 20.16 -32.31
CA ALA A 867 59.76 18.93 -32.95
C ALA A 867 60.53 19.33 -34.26
N ALA A 868 61.02 18.46 -35.16
CA ALA A 868 60.84 17.01 -35.40
C ALA A 868 62.03 16.41 -36.21
N GLN A 869 61.99 15.09 -36.49
CA GLN A 869 62.79 14.34 -37.50
C GLN A 869 64.31 14.19 -37.21
N ASP A 870 65.01 13.14 -37.67
CA ASP A 870 64.62 11.95 -38.46
C ASP A 870 65.40 10.67 -38.02
N ALA A 871 65.31 9.55 -38.76
CA ALA A 871 65.95 8.23 -38.52
C ALA A 871 67.51 8.27 -38.53
N ASP A 872 68.30 7.28 -38.07
CA ASP A 872 68.26 5.83 -38.38
C ASP A 872 69.01 4.95 -37.33
N ALA A 873 68.99 3.62 -37.50
CA ALA A 873 69.66 2.62 -36.65
C ALA A 873 71.03 2.15 -37.22
N PRO A 874 71.86 1.43 -36.44
CA PRO A 874 71.76 -0.04 -36.45
C PRO A 874 71.96 -0.69 -35.06
N ALA A 875 71.83 -2.03 -34.98
CA ALA A 875 71.81 -2.78 -33.73
C ALA A 875 72.98 -3.76 -33.54
N ALA A 876 73.52 -3.79 -32.31
CA ALA A 876 74.25 -4.91 -31.70
C ALA A 876 74.19 -4.75 -30.16
N GLY A 877 74.23 -5.80 -29.33
CA GLY A 877 74.20 -7.23 -29.70
C GLY A 877 74.62 -8.16 -28.54
N VAL A 878 73.62 -8.68 -27.81
CA VAL A 878 73.69 -9.92 -26.98
C VAL A 878 74.52 -9.93 -25.68
N ASP A 879 75.78 -9.46 -25.66
CA ASP A 879 76.77 -9.88 -24.64
C ASP A 879 76.44 -9.55 -23.16
N GLU A 880 75.87 -8.38 -22.83
CA GLU A 880 75.59 -8.00 -21.43
C GLU A 880 74.63 -8.97 -20.70
N VAL A 881 73.76 -9.67 -21.44
CA VAL A 881 72.70 -10.50 -20.84
C VAL A 881 73.23 -11.85 -20.35
N GLU A 882 74.25 -12.43 -21.01
CA GLU A 882 74.87 -13.67 -20.53
C GLU A 882 75.73 -13.45 -19.28
N GLN A 883 76.45 -12.31 -19.20
CA GLN A 883 77.28 -12.00 -18.03
C GLN A 883 76.44 -11.82 -16.76
N GLN A 884 75.27 -11.16 -16.83
CA GLN A 884 74.34 -11.01 -15.70
C GLN A 884 73.67 -12.34 -15.26
N LEU A 885 73.75 -13.41 -16.07
CA LEU A 885 73.22 -14.73 -15.72
C LEU A 885 74.22 -15.62 -14.97
N ALA A 886 75.53 -15.34 -15.08
CA ALA A 886 76.57 -16.10 -14.39
C ALA A 886 76.51 -15.92 -12.87
N ASP A 887 76.35 -14.67 -12.40
CA ASP A 887 76.29 -14.30 -10.97
C ASP A 887 75.14 -14.96 -10.20
N LEU A 888 74.10 -15.44 -10.90
CA LEU A 888 72.94 -16.11 -10.30
C LEU A 888 73.08 -17.64 -10.17
N ASN A 889 74.23 -18.21 -10.56
CA ASN A 889 74.58 -19.63 -10.37
C ASN A 889 73.56 -20.62 -10.99
N ILE A 890 72.92 -20.21 -12.09
CA ILE A 890 71.83 -20.96 -12.74
C ILE A 890 72.41 -21.99 -13.72
N ARG A 891 72.29 -23.29 -13.39
CA ARG A 891 72.65 -24.38 -14.31
C ARG A 891 71.80 -24.34 -15.59
N PRO A 892 72.39 -24.19 -16.79
CA PRO A 892 71.62 -24.18 -18.04
C PRO A 892 71.08 -25.57 -18.39
N GLY A 893 69.98 -25.61 -19.15
CA GLY A 893 69.53 -26.80 -19.88
C GLY A 893 68.49 -27.71 -19.22
N ARG A 894 68.18 -27.59 -17.92
CA ARG A 894 67.10 -28.36 -17.25
C ARG A 894 66.29 -27.53 -16.25
N CYS A 895 65.05 -27.97 -16.02
CA CYS A 895 64.17 -27.47 -14.96
C CYS A 895 64.72 -27.82 -13.56
N GLY A 896 64.83 -26.85 -12.66
CA GLY A 896 65.31 -27.02 -11.27
C GLY A 896 64.39 -27.79 -10.32
N HIS A 897 63.39 -28.53 -10.83
CA HIS A 897 62.53 -29.41 -10.05
C HIS A 897 63.10 -30.83 -10.13
N GLU A 898 63.24 -31.50 -8.98
CA GLU A 898 63.78 -32.86 -8.95
C GLU A 898 63.06 -33.78 -9.92
N ARG A 899 63.85 -34.59 -10.64
CA ARG A 899 63.41 -35.57 -11.66
C ARG A 899 62.64 -35.00 -12.86
N CYS A 900 62.56 -33.68 -13.05
CA CYS A 900 61.96 -33.11 -14.26
C CYS A 900 62.92 -33.21 -15.47
N PRO A 901 62.54 -33.85 -16.59
CA PRO A 901 63.41 -34.00 -17.76
C PRO A 901 63.34 -32.82 -18.74
N ARG A 902 62.47 -31.82 -18.50
CA ARG A 902 62.23 -30.73 -19.48
C ARG A 902 63.36 -29.71 -19.48
N SER A 903 63.73 -29.30 -20.69
CA SER A 903 64.66 -28.19 -20.93
C SER A 903 64.04 -26.85 -20.55
N THR A 904 64.90 -25.91 -20.15
CA THR A 904 64.60 -24.51 -19.83
C THR A 904 65.21 -23.54 -20.86
N LEU A 905 65.71 -24.04 -22.00
CA LEU A 905 66.40 -23.23 -23.01
C LEU A 905 65.45 -22.32 -23.82
N THR A 906 64.24 -22.79 -24.15
CA THR A 906 63.28 -22.02 -24.98
C THR A 906 62.32 -21.16 -24.16
N VAL A 907 61.83 -21.65 -23.02
CA VAL A 907 60.99 -20.87 -22.09
C VAL A 907 61.35 -21.25 -20.65
N ARG A 908 61.68 -20.25 -19.81
CA ARG A 908 62.03 -20.43 -18.40
C ARG A 908 61.35 -19.38 -17.52
N SER A 909 60.92 -19.79 -16.34
CA SER A 909 60.54 -18.90 -15.24
C SER A 909 61.57 -19.04 -14.12
N ILE A 910 62.14 -17.94 -13.65
CA ILE A 910 63.11 -17.94 -12.56
C ILE A 910 62.38 -17.64 -11.24
N CYS A 911 62.52 -18.51 -10.25
CA CYS A 911 61.89 -18.30 -8.96
C CYS A 911 62.66 -17.24 -8.15
N ARG A 912 62.01 -16.11 -7.85
CA ARG A 912 62.57 -15.02 -7.01
C ARG A 912 62.87 -15.37 -5.53
N PHE A 913 62.82 -16.65 -5.15
CA PHE A 913 63.05 -17.12 -3.78
C PHE A 913 64.17 -18.18 -3.67
N CYS A 914 64.40 -18.97 -4.72
CA CYS A 914 65.53 -19.92 -4.80
C CYS A 914 66.44 -19.70 -6.02
N HIS A 915 66.11 -18.72 -6.87
CA HIS A 915 66.85 -18.29 -8.07
C HIS A 915 67.06 -19.36 -9.16
N LEU A 916 66.55 -20.58 -8.96
CA LEU A 916 66.52 -21.64 -9.95
C LEU A 916 65.52 -21.34 -11.09
N ALA A 917 65.84 -21.85 -12.29
CA ALA A 917 65.00 -21.76 -13.47
C ALA A 917 64.12 -23.02 -13.63
N PHE A 918 62.83 -22.82 -13.88
CA PHE A 918 61.83 -23.87 -14.03
C PHE A 918 61.12 -23.78 -15.39
N CYS A 919 60.70 -24.92 -15.92
CA CYS A 919 59.75 -24.95 -17.03
C CYS A 919 58.36 -24.51 -16.55
N MET A 920 57.48 -24.08 -17.46
CA MET A 920 56.15 -23.53 -17.11
C MET A 920 55.31 -24.43 -16.18
N GLU A 921 55.43 -25.76 -16.27
CA GLU A 921 54.72 -26.70 -15.37
C GLU A 921 55.26 -26.76 -13.92
N HIS A 922 56.43 -26.19 -13.63
CA HIS A 922 57.02 -26.13 -12.29
C HIS A 922 57.39 -24.71 -11.85
N ALA A 923 56.97 -23.69 -12.61
CA ALA A 923 57.26 -22.27 -12.37
C ALA A 923 56.66 -21.72 -11.06
N LEU A 924 55.57 -22.33 -10.58
CA LEU A 924 54.87 -21.94 -9.36
C LEU A 924 55.73 -22.25 -8.12
N ALA A 925 55.92 -21.24 -7.25
CA ALA A 925 56.71 -21.36 -6.02
C ALA A 925 56.17 -22.47 -5.11
N GLU A 926 54.85 -22.64 -5.10
CA GLU A 926 54.13 -23.66 -4.36
C GLU A 926 54.49 -25.10 -4.80
N VAL A 927 54.91 -25.29 -6.06
CA VAL A 927 55.19 -26.61 -6.65
C VAL A 927 56.62 -27.06 -6.41
N HIS A 928 57.60 -26.15 -6.41
CA HIS A 928 59.02 -26.45 -6.12
C HIS A 928 59.46 -26.07 -4.69
N GLY A 929 58.53 -26.04 -3.73
CA GLY A 929 58.81 -25.90 -2.29
C GLY A 929 58.97 -24.47 -1.76
N CYS A 930 59.13 -23.46 -2.61
CA CYS A 930 59.22 -22.04 -2.21
C CYS A 930 57.89 -21.41 -1.75
N GLY A 931 56.77 -22.14 -1.74
CA GLY A 931 55.42 -21.62 -1.44
C GLY A 931 55.31 -20.85 -0.11
N ARG A 932 55.99 -21.31 0.95
CA ARG A 932 56.00 -20.61 2.25
C ARG A 932 56.69 -19.23 2.16
N ALA A 933 57.78 -19.12 1.41
CA ALA A 933 58.45 -17.84 1.16
C ALA A 933 57.59 -16.92 0.29
N ALA A 934 56.88 -17.47 -0.71
CA ALA A 934 55.94 -16.73 -1.54
C ALA A 934 54.75 -16.17 -0.74
N GLN A 935 54.21 -16.93 0.21
CA GLN A 935 53.16 -16.50 1.12
C GLN A 935 53.67 -15.45 2.13
N ALA A 936 54.88 -15.60 2.67
CA ALA A 936 55.49 -14.62 3.57
C ALA A 936 55.75 -13.27 2.87
N GLY A 937 56.28 -13.29 1.65
CA GLY A 937 56.46 -12.09 0.82
C GLY A 937 55.14 -11.39 0.51
N ALA A 938 54.09 -12.15 0.16
CA ALA A 938 52.75 -11.62 -0.07
C ALA A 938 52.13 -11.01 1.20
N ARG A 939 52.27 -11.67 2.37
CA ARG A 939 51.86 -11.11 3.68
C ARG A 939 52.54 -9.78 3.96
N SER A 940 53.86 -9.68 3.72
CA SER A 940 54.63 -8.45 3.94
C SER A 940 54.18 -7.31 3.02
N GLN A 941 54.11 -7.53 1.71
CA GLN A 941 53.66 -6.51 0.75
C GLN A 941 52.22 -6.04 1.03
N TRP A 942 51.30 -6.94 1.34
CA TRP A 942 49.93 -6.56 1.69
C TRP A 942 49.86 -5.75 2.99
N THR A 943 50.68 -6.09 3.99
CA THR A 943 50.77 -5.36 5.27
C THR A 943 51.34 -3.95 5.07
N GLN A 944 52.35 -3.78 4.20
CA GLN A 944 52.88 -2.44 3.86
C GLN A 944 51.86 -1.60 3.08
N GLN A 945 51.15 -2.19 2.11
CA GLN A 945 50.14 -1.48 1.31
C GLN A 945 48.88 -1.09 2.11
N ASN A 946 48.61 -1.76 3.23
CA ASN A 946 47.43 -1.51 4.08
C ASN A 946 47.82 -0.97 5.48
N ALA A 947 49.04 -0.44 5.64
CA ALA A 947 49.47 0.20 6.87
C ALA A 947 48.66 1.47 7.16
N ARG A 948 48.10 1.59 8.38
CA ARG A 948 47.31 2.76 8.78
C ARG A 948 48.20 3.98 9.06
N PRO A 949 47.73 5.20 8.78
CA PRO A 949 48.29 6.41 9.38
C PRO A 949 48.28 6.33 10.90
N THR A 950 49.34 6.82 11.55
CA THR A 950 49.48 6.84 13.01
C THR A 950 48.48 7.78 13.67
N GLY A 951 47.66 7.28 14.61
CA GLY A 951 46.76 8.12 15.41
C GLY A 951 45.44 7.50 15.88
N GLN A 952 45.10 6.26 15.49
CA GLN A 952 43.87 5.59 15.92
C GLN A 952 44.09 4.56 17.06
N PRO A 953 43.10 4.35 17.95
CA PRO A 953 43.14 3.32 18.98
C PRO A 953 43.17 1.89 18.39
N PRO A 954 43.63 0.89 19.16
CA PRO A 954 43.78 -0.48 18.68
C PRO A 954 42.44 -1.16 18.34
N LEU A 955 42.47 -2.04 17.34
CA LEU A 955 41.34 -2.89 16.96
C LEU A 955 40.90 -3.81 18.11
N SER A 956 39.58 -3.97 18.28
CA SER A 956 38.99 -4.96 19.18
C SER A 956 39.41 -6.38 18.83
N GLY A 957 39.36 -7.29 19.82
CA GLY A 957 39.82 -8.68 19.66
C GLY A 957 39.18 -9.43 18.49
N THR A 958 37.87 -9.26 18.30
CA THR A 958 37.11 -9.83 17.17
C THR A 958 37.48 -9.21 15.82
N LYS A 959 37.74 -7.88 15.75
CA LYS A 959 38.22 -7.25 14.51
C LYS A 959 39.68 -7.66 14.19
N ARG A 960 40.50 -8.03 15.19
CA ARG A 960 41.82 -8.66 14.97
C ARG A 960 41.72 -10.08 14.41
N THR A 961 40.89 -10.95 15.00
CA THR A 961 40.72 -12.33 14.51
C THR A 961 40.06 -12.39 13.13
N TYR A 962 39.11 -11.51 12.83
CA TYR A 962 38.51 -11.41 11.50
C TYR A 962 39.51 -10.92 10.42
N VAL A 963 40.35 -9.93 10.72
CA VAL A 963 41.39 -9.51 9.76
C VAL A 963 42.42 -10.62 9.53
N ALA A 964 42.78 -11.38 10.56
CA ALA A 964 43.64 -12.55 10.42
C ALA A 964 43.00 -13.65 9.55
N SER A 965 41.76 -14.07 9.84
CA SER A 965 41.10 -15.13 9.08
C SER A 965 40.73 -14.72 7.65
N SER A 966 40.39 -13.44 7.42
CA SER A 966 40.16 -12.89 6.08
C SER A 966 41.46 -12.82 5.26
N LEU A 967 42.59 -12.47 5.90
CA LEU A 967 43.92 -12.53 5.27
C LEU A 967 44.30 -13.97 4.92
N GLU A 968 44.06 -14.94 5.82
CA GLU A 968 44.34 -16.36 5.54
C GLU A 968 43.42 -16.94 4.48
N LYS A 969 42.13 -16.59 4.46
CA LYS A 969 41.22 -16.98 3.37
C LYS A 969 41.70 -16.42 2.03
N LYS A 970 42.07 -15.14 1.96
CA LYS A 970 42.62 -14.53 0.72
C LYS A 970 43.96 -15.13 0.30
N LEU A 971 44.83 -15.51 1.25
CA LEU A 971 46.07 -16.23 0.92
C LEU A 971 45.80 -17.64 0.39
N LYS A 972 44.76 -18.32 0.91
CA LYS A 972 44.30 -19.62 0.43
C LYS A 972 43.73 -19.50 -0.98
N GLU A 973 42.81 -18.57 -1.21
CA GLU A 973 42.24 -18.21 -2.53
C GLU A 973 43.33 -17.82 -3.55
N MET A 974 44.34 -17.03 -3.14
CA MET A 974 45.50 -16.69 -3.97
C MET A 974 46.49 -17.85 -4.20
N SER A 975 46.43 -18.93 -3.41
CA SER A 975 47.21 -20.15 -3.66
C SER A 975 46.45 -21.17 -4.51
N GLU A 976 45.13 -21.27 -4.33
CA GLU A 976 44.23 -22.13 -5.10
C GLU A 976 44.11 -21.62 -6.54
N SER A 977 43.92 -20.31 -6.75
CA SER A 977 43.93 -19.69 -8.08
C SER A 977 45.28 -19.76 -8.80
N ARG A 978 46.39 -20.05 -8.09
CA ARG A 978 47.69 -20.34 -8.70
C ARG A 978 47.84 -21.80 -9.14
N GLN A 979 47.11 -22.74 -8.52
CA GLN A 979 47.20 -24.17 -8.79
C GLN A 979 46.27 -24.65 -9.95
N GLY A 980 45.94 -23.75 -10.88
CA GLY A 980 44.88 -23.93 -11.88
C GLY A 980 44.89 -25.26 -12.65
N ASP A 981 43.68 -25.84 -12.76
CA ASP A 981 43.26 -27.04 -13.49
C ASP A 981 44.35 -27.98 -14.04
N ARG A 982 44.68 -29.00 -13.24
CA ARG A 982 45.27 -30.26 -13.74
C ARG A 982 44.28 -31.40 -13.62
N LYS A 983 43.67 -31.80 -14.74
CA LYS A 983 42.98 -33.09 -14.82
C LYS A 983 43.97 -34.22 -14.47
N PRO A 984 43.60 -35.19 -13.61
CA PRO A 984 44.45 -36.37 -13.37
C PRO A 984 44.63 -37.15 -14.67
N LYS A 985 45.86 -37.62 -14.94
CA LYS A 985 46.11 -38.53 -16.06
C LYS A 985 45.77 -39.94 -15.66
N ASP A 986 44.95 -40.59 -16.48
CA ASP A 986 44.69 -42.03 -16.41
C ASP A 986 45.99 -42.83 -16.69
N THR A 987 46.21 -43.90 -15.91
CA THR A 987 47.37 -44.79 -16.01
C THR A 987 46.90 -46.24 -16.03
N GLY A 988 46.60 -46.73 -17.23
CA GLY A 988 45.98 -48.04 -17.40
C GLY A 988 46.89 -49.25 -17.12
N ARG A 989 46.24 -50.31 -16.63
CA ARG A 989 46.48 -51.73 -16.98
C ARG A 989 47.89 -52.30 -16.75
N GLY A 990 48.18 -52.72 -15.52
CA GLY A 990 49.27 -53.64 -15.17
C GLY A 990 48.74 -55.01 -14.71
N SER A 991 49.21 -56.11 -15.31
CA SER A 991 48.76 -57.47 -14.95
C SER A 991 49.65 -58.14 -13.91
N ARG A 992 49.06 -58.96 -13.01
CA ARG A 992 49.48 -60.35 -12.73
C ARG A 992 48.61 -61.02 -11.65
N ARG A 993 48.46 -62.34 -11.84
CA ARG A 993 48.31 -63.44 -10.87
C ARG A 993 48.18 -63.01 -9.39
N ARG A 994 47.24 -63.57 -8.62
CA ARG A 994 46.89 -65.01 -8.63
C ARG A 994 45.40 -65.24 -8.39
#